data_AF-A0A2N4SNN3-F1
#
_entry.id   AF-A0A2N4SNN3-F1
#
_cell.length_a   1.000
_cell.length_b   1.000
_cell.length_c   1.000
_cell.angle_alpha   90.00
_cell.angle_beta   90.00
_cell.angle_gamma   90.00
#
_symmetry.space_group_name_H-M   'P 1'
#
loop_
_entity.id
_entity.type
_entity.pdbx_description
1 polymer ?
#
loop_
_entity_poly.entity_id
_entity_poly.type
_entity_poly.pdbx_seq_one_letter_code
_entity_poly.pdbx_strand_id
1 'polypeptide(L)'
;MTRAARPPSFSLPRWGRAGVGASGASIGRSVCPHPSPPPAGEGAMRVLGLQVLWMLALLVCGSTAFATQRALLVGVSELVNQPQALWLQAPRNDVMLMRDALLKQGFTVPDIAVLADGVPGAALPESQAIHEALARLLAQSASGDFVLLYFSGHGTRLRDVAKRYQEPDGLSENFLARDVRGTLGTDAALSGDLRDVDFDAWIQAFLAKNVFVASVFDTCSANSMTRGTGDAPATAEGPADDEVRWRGLRTTQLTGGASPARSLAAPPAATDAVPRARYVALFASESHQITPELRLPRKARSARPQGLLTWAVVESLARKPATWRDLFDGVLALYPPVIDELAQRFPTRELPSPVAEGNLDAPLFANSGAPASTRPVWSAQRSGDSLAVKAGLLDGLAAQQEVRVLATLDDGTVRRAPAAIAQIKLGGAWLAVPAALKDLPGSAFWSVTPVTEPAATALRVRADKPLPVGLSLDYPAAIRLADDPAAADVRWTDLGPAGHRLEALAPVFGTAASAVVVPDVAALRRRLQALAQLKWLAQLQAHAKGGQLDGFDAALEVWSGDRLLRSVPVAEAASVLPALRTGERVRLNVRNTSGRSLDLVITGVDARGALQAVYPDGAGETNRFKRGTPEQPAVKRFDLPWLDAAGEARLLVMAVPAAPHSAPRLFGVATAAQADVSEVRVRGGQPPAASGERQVFAALLRRSSSSVGTADGGARP
;
A
#
# COMPACT_ATOMS: atom_id res chain seq x y z
N MET A 1 -38.42 15.76 -37.32
CA MET A 1 -38.47 15.38 -38.75
C MET A 1 -37.04 15.00 -39.16
N THR A 2 -36.70 13.70 -39.13
CA THR A 2 -36.47 12.81 -40.32
C THR A 2 -35.38 13.36 -41.25
N ARG A 3 -34.26 12.70 -41.64
CA ARG A 3 -33.79 11.30 -41.81
C ARG A 3 -32.24 11.38 -41.93
N ALA A 4 -31.43 10.53 -41.30
CA ALA A 4 -30.87 9.26 -41.80
C ALA A 4 -30.06 9.32 -43.13
N ALA A 5 -28.76 9.00 -43.09
CA ALA A 5 -28.07 8.02 -43.97
C ALA A 5 -26.54 7.94 -43.70
N ARG A 6 -25.98 6.75 -43.93
CA ARG A 6 -24.67 6.17 -43.55
C ARG A 6 -23.56 6.35 -44.64
N PRO A 7 -22.29 5.94 -44.39
CA PRO A 7 -21.06 6.44 -45.05
C PRO A 7 -20.61 5.61 -46.29
N PRO A 8 -19.55 6.04 -47.03
CA PRO A 8 -19.14 5.41 -48.28
C PRO A 8 -18.08 4.31 -48.12
N SER A 9 -18.13 3.34 -49.04
CA SER A 9 -17.21 2.23 -49.25
C SER A 9 -16.18 2.54 -50.35
N PHE A 10 -14.95 2.07 -50.16
CA PHE A 10 -13.83 2.13 -51.12
C PHE A 10 -13.77 0.86 -51.99
N SER A 11 -13.45 1.02 -53.28
CA SER A 11 -13.17 -0.06 -54.25
C SER A 11 -11.85 0.18 -55.00
N LEU A 12 -11.02 -0.86 -55.10
CA LEU A 12 -9.74 -0.90 -55.82
C LEU A 12 -9.91 -1.29 -57.32
N PRO A 13 -8.97 -0.92 -58.22
CA PRO A 13 -9.11 -1.10 -59.66
C PRO A 13 -8.48 -2.39 -60.24
N ARG A 14 -8.92 -2.70 -61.47
CA ARG A 14 -8.60 -3.85 -62.33
C ARG A 14 -7.32 -3.70 -63.17
N TRP A 15 -6.63 -4.84 -63.34
CA TRP A 15 -6.06 -5.49 -64.55
C TRP A 15 -5.37 -4.68 -65.67
N GLY A 16 -4.18 -5.19 -66.06
CA GLY A 16 -3.59 -5.06 -67.41
C GLY A 16 -2.82 -6.35 -67.80
N ARG A 17 -3.09 -6.88 -68.99
CA ARG A 17 -2.45 -8.04 -69.66
C ARG A 17 -1.27 -7.61 -70.55
N ALA A 18 -0.33 -8.52 -70.88
CA ALA A 18 -0.09 -9.06 -72.24
C ALA A 18 1.32 -9.68 -72.48
N GLY A 19 1.39 -10.68 -73.38
CA GLY A 19 2.57 -11.20 -74.12
C GLY A 19 3.11 -12.54 -73.59
N VAL A 20 2.89 -13.76 -74.12
CA VAL A 20 3.01 -14.39 -75.47
C VAL A 20 4.43 -14.78 -75.89
N GLY A 21 4.64 -16.08 -76.18
CA GLY A 21 5.76 -16.68 -76.93
C GLY A 21 6.06 -18.12 -76.46
N ALA A 22 5.43 -19.17 -77.04
CA ALA A 22 5.95 -20.06 -78.11
C ALA A 22 7.19 -20.89 -77.64
N SER A 23 7.40 -22.20 -77.86
CA SER A 23 6.76 -23.32 -78.59
C SER A 23 7.77 -24.51 -78.60
N GLY A 24 7.31 -25.77 -78.63
CA GLY A 24 8.07 -26.98 -79.03
C GLY A 24 9.06 -27.58 -78.00
N ALA A 25 9.20 -28.89 -77.76
CA ALA A 25 8.83 -30.05 -78.57
C ALA A 25 8.53 -31.33 -77.75
N SER A 26 7.71 -32.15 -78.40
CA SER A 26 7.31 -33.56 -78.28
C SER A 26 8.44 -34.59 -78.09
N ILE A 27 8.27 -35.87 -77.70
CA ILE A 27 7.19 -36.78 -77.25
C ILE A 27 7.92 -38.07 -76.80
N GLY A 28 7.40 -38.80 -75.79
CA GLY A 28 7.80 -40.18 -75.51
C GLY A 28 6.96 -40.89 -74.44
N ARG A 29 5.75 -41.35 -74.83
CA ARG A 29 4.86 -42.45 -74.35
C ARG A 29 5.26 -43.28 -73.10
N SER A 30 4.40 -43.88 -72.27
CA SER A 30 2.95 -44.11 -72.08
C SER A 30 2.81 -44.76 -70.67
N VAL A 31 1.70 -44.64 -69.91
CA VAL A 31 0.64 -45.67 -69.74
C VAL A 31 -0.45 -45.13 -68.77
N CYS A 32 -1.70 -45.56 -69.04
CA CYS A 32 -3.07 -45.26 -68.55
C CYS A 32 -3.37 -45.22 -67.01
N PRO A 33 -4.64 -45.14 -66.57
CA PRO A 33 -5.59 -44.01 -66.62
C PRO A 33 -6.03 -43.57 -65.18
N HIS A 34 -6.26 -42.28 -64.93
CA HIS A 34 -6.87 -41.82 -63.67
C HIS A 34 -8.34 -41.42 -63.85
N PRO A 35 -9.27 -41.93 -63.02
CA PRO A 35 -10.66 -41.50 -62.98
C PRO A 35 -10.81 -40.14 -62.28
N SER A 36 -11.83 -39.41 -62.71
CA SER A 36 -12.22 -38.05 -62.32
C SER A 36 -12.33 -37.82 -60.80
N PRO A 37 -11.99 -36.61 -60.28
CA PRO A 37 -12.20 -36.26 -58.88
C PRO A 37 -13.70 -36.02 -58.56
N PRO A 38 -14.16 -36.36 -57.34
CA PRO A 38 -15.55 -36.13 -56.90
C PRO A 38 -15.79 -34.64 -56.53
N PRO A 39 -17.06 -34.20 -56.46
CA PRO A 39 -17.41 -32.78 -56.44
C PRO A 39 -17.05 -32.10 -55.11
N ALA A 40 -16.38 -30.96 -55.23
CA ALA A 40 -16.11 -30.03 -54.14
C ALA A 40 -17.39 -29.28 -53.77
N GLY A 41 -17.98 -29.58 -52.60
CA GLY A 41 -19.12 -28.82 -52.10
C GLY A 41 -19.58 -29.16 -50.68
N GLU A 42 -19.47 -30.41 -50.26
CA GLU A 42 -20.06 -30.82 -48.97
C GLU A 42 -19.11 -30.69 -47.77
N GLY A 43 -17.79 -30.82 -47.97
CA GLY A 43 -16.81 -30.74 -46.89
C GLY A 43 -16.67 -29.34 -46.29
N ALA A 44 -16.70 -28.30 -47.12
CA ALA A 44 -16.52 -26.91 -46.68
C ALA A 44 -17.71 -26.41 -45.84
N MET A 45 -18.94 -26.78 -46.19
CA MET A 45 -20.13 -26.42 -45.39
C MET A 45 -20.19 -27.17 -44.06
N ARG A 46 -19.71 -28.42 -43.99
CA ARG A 46 -19.62 -29.17 -42.72
C ARG A 46 -18.56 -28.61 -41.79
N VAL A 47 -17.41 -28.18 -42.31
CA VAL A 47 -16.34 -27.54 -41.52
C VAL A 47 -16.76 -26.16 -41.02
N LEU A 48 -17.42 -25.36 -41.86
CA LEU A 48 -17.95 -24.05 -41.45
C LEU A 48 -19.07 -24.19 -40.40
N GLY A 49 -19.95 -25.18 -40.56
CA GLY A 49 -20.98 -25.51 -39.58
C GLY A 49 -20.40 -25.95 -38.24
N LEU A 50 -19.34 -26.78 -38.25
CA LEU A 50 -18.65 -27.24 -37.05
C LEU A 50 -17.90 -26.09 -36.35
N GLN A 51 -17.29 -25.18 -37.10
CA GLN A 51 -16.61 -23.98 -36.58
C GLN A 51 -17.61 -23.01 -35.94
N VAL A 52 -18.77 -22.79 -36.56
CA VAL A 52 -19.85 -21.96 -35.99
C VAL A 52 -20.43 -22.62 -34.73
N LEU A 53 -20.59 -23.94 -34.73
CA LEU A 53 -21.04 -24.68 -33.54
C LEU A 53 -20.02 -24.60 -32.39
N TRP A 54 -18.71 -24.68 -32.70
CA TRP A 54 -17.64 -24.49 -31.74
C TRP A 54 -17.56 -23.07 -31.20
N MET A 55 -17.76 -22.05 -32.04
CA MET A 55 -17.83 -20.65 -31.60
C MET A 55 -19.06 -20.40 -30.72
N LEU A 56 -20.23 -20.95 -31.07
CA LEU A 56 -21.43 -20.89 -30.23
C LEU A 56 -21.26 -21.66 -28.91
N ALA A 57 -20.59 -22.82 -28.94
CA ALA A 57 -20.26 -23.57 -27.73
C ALA A 57 -19.25 -22.80 -26.85
N LEU A 58 -18.28 -22.08 -27.43
CA LEU A 58 -17.38 -21.19 -26.69
C LEU A 58 -18.10 -19.94 -26.14
N LEU A 59 -19.12 -19.44 -26.84
CA LEU A 59 -19.98 -18.33 -26.38
C LEU A 59 -20.96 -18.75 -25.28
N VAL A 60 -21.39 -20.02 -25.24
CA VAL A 60 -22.31 -20.58 -24.22
C VAL A 60 -21.56 -21.21 -23.04
N CYS A 61 -20.39 -21.82 -23.26
CA CYS A 61 -19.47 -22.31 -22.22
C CYS A 61 -18.53 -21.22 -21.68
N GLY A 62 -18.56 -20.02 -22.26
CA GLY A 62 -18.15 -18.78 -21.59
C GLY A 62 -19.15 -18.47 -20.48
N SER A 63 -19.28 -19.40 -19.51
CA SER A 63 -19.98 -19.19 -18.26
C SER A 63 -19.56 -17.82 -17.76
N THR A 64 -20.54 -16.98 -17.50
CA THR A 64 -20.35 -15.72 -16.80
C THR A 64 -19.72 -16.03 -15.44
N ALA A 65 -18.40 -16.13 -15.39
CA ALA A 65 -17.65 -16.08 -14.15
C ALA A 65 -17.72 -14.63 -13.68
N PHE A 66 -18.85 -14.28 -13.08
CA PHE A 66 -18.96 -13.06 -12.31
C PHE A 66 -17.98 -13.21 -11.15
N ALA A 67 -17.02 -12.29 -11.07
CA ALA A 67 -16.17 -12.13 -9.90
C ALA A 67 -17.06 -12.13 -8.65
N THR A 68 -16.91 -13.15 -7.81
CA THR A 68 -17.74 -13.32 -6.62
C THR A 68 -17.08 -12.64 -5.43
N GLN A 69 -17.89 -11.97 -4.60
CA GLN A 69 -17.46 -11.37 -3.35
C GLN A 69 -17.76 -12.33 -2.21
N ARG A 70 -16.72 -12.87 -1.59
CA ARG A 70 -16.82 -13.82 -0.47
C ARG A 70 -16.27 -13.22 0.81
N ALA A 71 -16.80 -13.64 1.96
CA ALA A 71 -16.31 -13.20 3.25
C ALA A 71 -16.26 -14.35 4.27
N LEU A 72 -15.24 -14.31 5.13
CA LEU A 72 -15.17 -15.11 6.35
C LEU A 72 -15.11 -14.16 7.55
N LEU A 73 -16.12 -14.23 8.40
CA LEU A 73 -16.22 -13.43 9.62
C LEU A 73 -16.01 -14.31 10.84
N VAL A 74 -14.99 -14.02 11.63
CA VAL A 74 -14.62 -14.75 12.86
C VAL A 74 -14.68 -13.82 14.06
N GLY A 75 -15.48 -14.18 15.06
CA GLY A 75 -15.63 -13.41 16.30
C GLY A 75 -15.51 -14.30 17.53
N VAL A 76 -14.46 -14.10 18.33
CA VAL A 76 -14.21 -14.88 19.55
C VAL A 76 -14.46 -14.00 20.76
N SER A 77 -15.62 -14.18 21.42
CA SER A 77 -15.93 -13.52 22.68
C SER A 77 -15.64 -14.40 23.90
N GLU A 78 -15.81 -15.71 23.78
CA GLU A 78 -15.60 -16.66 24.87
C GLU A 78 -14.34 -17.49 24.66
N LEU A 79 -13.44 -17.48 25.63
CA LEU A 79 -12.30 -18.39 25.71
C LEU A 79 -12.67 -19.53 26.68
N VAL A 80 -13.23 -20.62 26.16
CA VAL A 80 -13.92 -21.65 26.99
C VAL A 80 -12.99 -22.38 27.96
N ASN A 81 -11.69 -22.43 27.65
CA ASN A 81 -10.66 -23.06 28.48
C ASN A 81 -9.89 -22.04 29.32
N GLN A 82 -10.36 -20.80 29.42
CA GLN A 82 -9.71 -19.71 30.14
C GLN A 82 -10.68 -19.06 31.13
N PRO A 83 -10.19 -18.29 32.13
CA PRO A 83 -11.05 -17.60 33.08
C PRO A 83 -12.08 -16.68 32.40
N GLN A 84 -13.32 -16.67 32.90
CA GLN A 84 -14.40 -15.81 32.36
C GLN A 84 -14.07 -14.31 32.43
N ALA A 85 -13.15 -13.90 33.32
CA ALA A 85 -12.64 -12.53 33.37
C ALA A 85 -11.92 -12.11 32.07
N LEU A 86 -11.50 -13.08 31.24
CA LEU A 86 -10.88 -12.85 29.93
C LEU A 86 -11.90 -12.94 28.79
N TRP A 87 -13.21 -13.00 29.07
CA TRP A 87 -14.22 -13.03 28.01
C TRP A 87 -14.55 -11.61 27.55
N LEU A 88 -14.67 -11.45 26.25
CA LEU A 88 -15.02 -10.20 25.57
C LEU A 88 -16.52 -10.14 25.30
N GLN A 89 -17.04 -8.93 25.09
CA GLN A 89 -18.47 -8.71 24.81
C GLN A 89 -18.73 -8.26 23.37
N ALA A 90 -17.77 -7.57 22.77
CA ALA A 90 -17.88 -6.95 21.46
C ALA A 90 -17.80 -7.92 20.28
N PRO A 91 -16.94 -8.96 20.24
CA PRO A 91 -16.72 -9.78 19.03
C PRO A 91 -17.97 -10.35 18.38
N ARG A 92 -18.93 -10.84 19.18
CA ARG A 92 -20.25 -11.29 18.69
C ARG A 92 -21.07 -10.16 18.04
N ASN A 93 -21.08 -8.98 18.63
CA ASN A 93 -21.79 -7.80 18.09
C ASN A 93 -21.09 -7.25 16.84
N ASP A 94 -19.77 -7.29 16.84
CA ASP A 94 -18.90 -6.84 15.77
C ASP A 94 -19.11 -7.67 14.50
N VAL A 95 -19.12 -9.00 14.62
CA VAL A 95 -19.41 -9.91 13.51
C VAL A 95 -20.81 -9.68 12.94
N MET A 96 -21.81 -9.46 13.80
CA MET A 96 -23.17 -9.13 13.34
C MET A 96 -23.20 -7.79 12.60
N LEU A 97 -22.55 -6.76 13.13
CA LEU A 97 -22.47 -5.44 12.52
C LEU A 97 -21.79 -5.49 11.15
N MET A 98 -20.65 -6.20 11.05
CA MET A 98 -19.92 -6.37 9.81
C MET A 98 -20.74 -7.16 8.78
N ARG A 99 -21.40 -8.25 9.19
CA ARG A 99 -22.28 -9.03 8.31
C ARG A 99 -23.38 -8.15 7.70
N ASP A 100 -24.08 -7.39 8.52
CA ASP A 100 -25.16 -6.50 8.06
C ASP A 100 -24.63 -5.41 7.12
N ALA A 101 -23.42 -4.89 7.39
CA ALA A 101 -22.78 -3.92 6.52
C ALA A 101 -22.45 -4.54 5.15
N LEU A 102 -21.85 -5.74 5.10
CA LEU A 102 -21.50 -6.40 3.84
C LEU A 102 -22.71 -6.75 2.99
N LEU A 103 -23.82 -7.19 3.61
CA LEU A 103 -25.08 -7.41 2.90
C LEU A 103 -25.59 -6.12 2.23
N LYS A 104 -25.45 -4.97 2.89
CA LYS A 104 -25.80 -3.66 2.31
C LYS A 104 -24.85 -3.24 1.18
N GLN A 105 -23.63 -3.76 1.14
CA GLN A 105 -22.65 -3.53 0.07
C GLN A 105 -22.83 -4.50 -1.12
N GLY A 106 -23.77 -5.45 -1.03
CA GLY A 106 -24.09 -6.37 -2.13
C GLY A 106 -23.52 -7.78 -1.99
N PHE A 107 -22.86 -8.11 -0.88
CA PHE A 107 -22.49 -9.50 -0.59
C PHE A 107 -23.76 -10.34 -0.42
N THR A 108 -23.72 -11.60 -0.88
CA THR A 108 -24.86 -12.51 -0.73
C THR A 108 -24.72 -13.37 0.52
N VAL A 109 -25.84 -13.79 1.10
CA VAL A 109 -25.83 -14.64 2.32
C VAL A 109 -25.01 -15.93 2.15
N PRO A 110 -25.10 -16.68 1.03
CA PRO A 110 -24.28 -17.87 0.82
C PRO A 110 -22.77 -17.62 0.75
N ASP A 111 -22.36 -16.40 0.39
CA ASP A 111 -20.94 -16.05 0.24
C ASP A 111 -20.32 -15.47 1.52
N ILE A 112 -21.10 -15.35 2.61
CA ILE A 112 -20.61 -14.91 3.93
C ILE A 112 -20.62 -16.10 4.89
N ALA A 113 -19.44 -16.63 5.21
CA ALA A 113 -19.26 -17.62 6.27
C ALA A 113 -19.06 -16.91 7.63
N VAL A 114 -19.73 -17.38 8.67
CA VAL A 114 -19.66 -16.79 10.02
C VAL A 114 -19.32 -17.84 11.07
N LEU A 115 -18.22 -17.61 11.80
CA LEU A 115 -17.79 -18.39 12.95
C LEU A 115 -17.75 -17.47 14.18
N ALA A 116 -18.71 -17.60 15.08
CA ALA A 116 -18.78 -16.76 16.28
C ALA A 116 -19.56 -17.41 17.42
N ASP A 117 -19.08 -17.28 18.66
CA ASP A 117 -19.84 -17.64 19.85
C ASP A 117 -20.94 -16.62 20.14
N GLY A 118 -22.10 -17.10 20.63
CA GLY A 118 -23.23 -16.24 20.96
C GLY A 118 -23.98 -15.62 19.77
N VAL A 119 -23.68 -16.04 18.53
CA VAL A 119 -24.37 -15.59 17.30
C VAL A 119 -25.26 -16.70 16.74
N PRO A 120 -26.59 -16.51 16.63
CA PRO A 120 -27.50 -17.54 16.12
C PRO A 120 -27.15 -18.01 14.71
N GLY A 121 -27.03 -19.33 14.53
CA GLY A 121 -26.73 -19.97 13.24
C GLY A 121 -25.26 -19.92 12.80
N ALA A 122 -24.37 -19.34 13.60
CA ALA A 122 -22.93 -19.37 13.35
C ALA A 122 -22.31 -20.66 13.91
N ALA A 123 -21.26 -21.14 13.24
CA ALA A 123 -20.41 -22.20 13.80
C ALA A 123 -19.53 -21.63 14.93
N LEU A 124 -19.06 -22.49 15.84
CA LEU A 124 -18.16 -22.06 16.91
C LEU A 124 -16.77 -21.72 16.36
N PRO A 125 -16.13 -20.63 16.81
CA PRO A 125 -14.83 -20.17 16.31
C PRO A 125 -13.67 -20.93 16.99
N GLU A 126 -13.68 -22.25 16.87
CA GLU A 126 -12.58 -23.13 17.29
C GLU A 126 -11.47 -23.13 16.24
N SER A 127 -10.22 -23.32 16.64
CA SER A 127 -9.07 -23.22 15.73
C SER A 127 -9.21 -24.14 14.52
N GLN A 128 -9.62 -25.40 14.71
CA GLN A 128 -9.87 -26.32 13.60
C GLN A 128 -10.96 -25.81 12.65
N ALA A 129 -12.08 -25.32 13.19
CA ALA A 129 -13.19 -24.82 12.38
C ALA A 129 -12.78 -23.60 11.54
N ILE A 130 -11.92 -22.72 12.07
CA ILE A 130 -11.38 -21.57 11.36
C ILE A 130 -10.49 -22.03 10.19
N HIS A 131 -9.57 -22.97 10.42
CA HIS A 131 -8.72 -23.53 9.35
C HIS A 131 -9.54 -24.20 8.26
N GLU A 132 -10.56 -24.98 8.63
CA GLU A 132 -11.45 -25.61 7.66
C GLU A 132 -12.28 -24.57 6.87
N ALA A 133 -12.70 -23.48 7.51
CA ALA A 133 -13.42 -22.40 6.84
C ALA A 133 -12.53 -21.67 5.83
N LEU A 134 -11.27 -21.40 6.18
CA LEU A 134 -10.26 -20.84 5.26
C LEU A 134 -10.00 -21.78 4.09
N ALA A 135 -9.84 -23.08 4.35
CA ALA A 135 -9.64 -24.09 3.32
C ALA A 135 -10.84 -24.17 2.36
N ARG A 136 -12.07 -24.19 2.88
CA ARG A 136 -13.31 -24.18 2.07
C ARG A 136 -13.41 -22.90 1.24
N LEU A 137 -13.13 -21.75 1.84
CA LEU A 137 -13.14 -20.45 1.16
C LEU A 137 -12.12 -20.42 0.01
N LEU A 138 -10.90 -20.87 0.26
CA LEU A 138 -9.86 -20.98 -0.76
C LEU A 138 -10.28 -21.93 -1.88
N ALA A 139 -10.87 -23.09 -1.56
CA ALA A 139 -11.33 -24.05 -2.55
C ALA A 139 -12.45 -23.49 -3.45
N GLN A 140 -13.36 -22.68 -2.89
CA GLN A 140 -14.48 -22.06 -3.60
C GLN A 140 -14.08 -20.81 -4.40
N SER A 141 -12.92 -20.22 -4.12
CA SER A 141 -12.47 -18.99 -4.78
C SER A 141 -11.86 -19.27 -6.15
N ALA A 142 -12.27 -18.49 -7.14
CA ALA A 142 -11.78 -18.50 -8.52
C ALA A 142 -10.96 -17.24 -8.84
N SER A 143 -10.16 -17.30 -9.91
CA SER A 143 -9.44 -16.13 -10.41
C SER A 143 -10.42 -15.01 -10.75
N GLY A 144 -10.14 -13.79 -10.28
CA GLY A 144 -11.04 -12.65 -10.42
C GLY A 144 -11.93 -12.40 -9.19
N ASP A 145 -12.03 -13.34 -8.24
CA ASP A 145 -12.84 -13.16 -7.02
C ASP A 145 -12.23 -12.14 -6.05
N PHE A 146 -13.07 -11.70 -5.12
CA PHE A 146 -12.69 -10.87 -3.97
C PHE A 146 -13.04 -11.61 -2.68
N VAL A 147 -12.12 -11.61 -1.72
CA VAL A 147 -12.26 -12.26 -0.41
C VAL A 147 -12.02 -11.25 0.70
N LEU A 148 -12.98 -11.12 1.62
CA LEU A 148 -12.82 -10.41 2.89
C LEU A 148 -12.60 -11.40 4.05
N LEU A 149 -11.53 -11.24 4.79
CA LEU A 149 -11.25 -11.97 6.03
C LEU A 149 -11.42 -11.00 7.20
N TYR A 150 -12.30 -11.30 8.15
CA TYR A 150 -12.60 -10.42 9.28
C TYR A 150 -12.41 -11.17 10.59
N PHE A 151 -11.64 -10.59 11.51
CA PHE A 151 -11.33 -11.17 12.81
C PHE A 151 -11.56 -10.15 13.92
N SER A 152 -12.37 -10.50 14.91
CA SER A 152 -12.57 -9.74 16.15
C SER A 152 -12.38 -10.64 17.36
N GLY A 153 -11.57 -10.19 18.32
CA GLY A 153 -11.27 -10.98 19.51
C GLY A 153 -9.94 -10.61 20.16
N HIS A 154 -9.38 -11.55 20.93
CA HIS A 154 -8.05 -11.39 21.54
C HIS A 154 -6.94 -11.63 20.52
N GLY A 155 -5.93 -10.74 20.55
CA GLY A 155 -4.63 -10.98 19.96
C GLY A 155 -3.54 -10.97 21.04
N THR A 156 -2.47 -11.70 20.80
CA THR A 156 -1.32 -11.83 21.71
C THR A 156 -0.01 -11.71 20.96
N ARG A 157 1.09 -11.49 21.69
CA ARG A 157 2.45 -11.54 21.15
C ARG A 157 3.23 -12.68 21.78
N LEU A 158 3.68 -13.62 20.96
CA LEU A 158 4.48 -14.78 21.36
C LEU A 158 5.79 -14.82 20.61
N ARG A 159 6.87 -15.24 21.26
CA ARG A 159 8.16 -15.41 20.59
C ARG A 159 8.04 -16.51 19.53
N ASP A 160 8.33 -16.18 18.27
CA ASP A 160 8.34 -17.18 17.19
C ASP A 160 9.77 -17.46 16.75
N VAL A 161 10.21 -18.68 17.02
CA VAL A 161 11.54 -19.19 16.65
C VAL A 161 11.61 -19.62 15.17
N ALA A 162 10.49 -19.73 14.46
CA ALA A 162 10.42 -20.15 13.07
C ALA A 162 10.45 -18.99 12.05
N LYS A 163 10.32 -17.73 12.48
CA LYS A 163 10.40 -16.56 11.59
C LYS A 163 11.83 -16.36 11.06
N ARG A 164 11.99 -16.36 9.73
CA ARG A 164 13.25 -15.95 9.05
C ARG A 164 13.58 -14.46 9.26
N TYR A 165 12.58 -13.64 9.53
CA TYR A 165 12.72 -12.22 9.85
C TYR A 165 12.12 -11.94 11.23
N GLN A 166 12.99 -11.62 12.19
CA GLN A 166 12.57 -11.26 13.56
C GLN A 166 12.17 -9.79 13.60
N GLU A 167 11.02 -9.50 14.21
CA GLU A 167 10.74 -8.15 14.70
C GLU A 167 11.85 -7.73 15.69
N PRO A 168 12.12 -6.42 15.90
CA PRO A 168 13.17 -5.97 16.81
C PRO A 168 13.06 -6.50 18.24
N ASP A 169 11.87 -6.96 18.65
CA ASP A 169 11.57 -7.60 19.95
C ASP A 169 11.56 -9.14 19.90
N GLY A 170 11.64 -9.75 18.70
CA GLY A 170 11.59 -11.20 18.48
C GLY A 170 10.20 -11.83 18.69
N LEU A 171 9.13 -11.03 18.76
CA LEU A 171 7.77 -11.50 19.01
C LEU A 171 6.95 -11.62 17.69
N SER A 172 5.94 -12.48 17.70
CA SER A 172 4.96 -12.73 16.63
C SER A 172 3.56 -12.50 17.16
N GLU A 173 2.68 -11.94 16.32
CA GLU A 173 1.28 -11.67 16.69
C GLU A 173 0.41 -12.91 16.41
N ASN A 174 -0.37 -13.34 17.40
CA ASN A 174 -1.24 -14.52 17.32
C ASN A 174 -2.68 -14.16 17.67
N PHE A 175 -3.64 -14.66 16.89
CA PHE A 175 -5.07 -14.60 17.18
C PHE A 175 -5.49 -15.80 18.02
N LEU A 176 -6.28 -15.59 19.08
CA LEU A 176 -6.71 -16.68 19.96
C LEU A 176 -8.10 -17.19 19.54
N ALA A 177 -8.19 -18.48 19.21
CA ALA A 177 -9.47 -19.14 18.98
C ALA A 177 -10.18 -19.45 20.32
N ARG A 178 -11.47 -19.79 20.25
CA ARG A 178 -12.31 -20.09 21.44
C ARG A 178 -11.75 -21.20 22.31
N ASP A 179 -11.11 -22.18 21.70
CA ASP A 179 -10.56 -23.37 22.36
C ASP A 179 -9.10 -23.21 22.82
N VAL A 180 -8.55 -21.99 22.82
CA VAL A 180 -7.15 -21.74 23.22
C VAL A 180 -6.79 -22.33 24.59
N ARG A 181 -5.66 -23.03 24.68
CA ARG A 181 -5.09 -23.59 25.91
C ARG A 181 -3.61 -23.25 26.04
N GLY A 182 -3.13 -23.20 27.29
CA GLY A 182 -1.72 -23.01 27.60
C GLY A 182 -1.42 -21.67 28.26
N THR A 183 -0.18 -21.51 28.74
CA THR A 183 0.33 -20.28 29.37
C THR A 183 1.19 -19.50 28.38
N LEU A 184 1.04 -18.18 28.32
CA LEU A 184 1.96 -17.31 27.58
C LEU A 184 3.31 -17.22 28.32
N GLY A 185 4.45 -17.44 27.65
CA GLY A 185 5.78 -17.10 28.16
C GLY A 185 6.72 -18.24 28.55
N THR A 186 6.33 -19.50 28.34
CA THR A 186 7.25 -20.64 28.30
C THR A 186 7.39 -21.10 26.85
N ASP A 187 8.45 -21.82 26.47
CA ASP A 187 8.66 -22.37 25.11
C ASP A 187 7.56 -23.36 24.64
N ALA A 188 6.43 -23.43 25.35
CA ALA A 188 5.24 -24.20 25.01
C ALA A 188 4.38 -23.40 24.02
N ALA A 189 4.18 -23.95 22.83
CA ALA A 189 3.20 -23.45 21.87
C ALA A 189 1.81 -23.40 22.52
N LEU A 190 1.09 -22.28 22.37
CA LEU A 190 -0.35 -22.26 22.64
C LEU A 190 -1.01 -23.25 21.68
N SER A 191 -1.95 -24.06 22.18
CA SER A 191 -2.83 -24.81 21.28
C SER A 191 -4.10 -24.01 21.04
N GLY A 192 -4.54 -23.96 19.80
CA GLY A 192 -5.71 -23.17 19.42
C GLY A 192 -5.42 -21.69 19.12
N ASP A 193 -4.17 -21.32 18.87
CA ASP A 193 -3.83 -20.03 18.28
C ASP A 193 -3.74 -20.11 16.74
N LEU A 194 -3.89 -18.96 16.09
CA LEU A 194 -3.58 -18.76 14.68
C LEU A 194 -2.44 -17.76 14.61
N ARG A 195 -1.29 -18.19 14.09
CA ARG A 195 -0.08 -17.37 14.04
C ARG A 195 -0.07 -16.50 12.79
N ASP A 196 0.61 -15.36 12.87
CA ASP A 196 0.85 -14.46 11.73
C ASP A 196 1.44 -15.20 10.50
N VAL A 197 2.36 -16.15 10.72
CA VAL A 197 2.94 -16.97 9.64
C VAL A 197 1.91 -17.87 8.94
N ASP A 198 0.90 -18.34 9.68
CA ASP A 198 -0.17 -19.17 9.12
C ASP A 198 -1.13 -18.28 8.30
N PHE A 199 -1.43 -17.07 8.77
CA PHE A 199 -2.21 -16.09 8.01
C PHE A 199 -1.52 -15.66 6.71
N ASP A 200 -0.22 -15.40 6.75
CA ASP A 200 0.55 -15.06 5.54
C ASP A 200 0.47 -16.18 4.50
N ALA A 201 0.63 -17.45 4.93
CA ALA A 201 0.50 -18.60 4.02
C ALA A 201 -0.89 -18.67 3.36
N TRP A 202 -1.97 -18.43 4.10
CA TRP A 202 -3.32 -18.36 3.54
C TRP A 202 -3.46 -17.20 2.54
N ILE A 203 -2.99 -16.01 2.89
CA ILE A 203 -3.03 -14.83 2.01
C ILE A 203 -2.28 -15.11 0.70
N GLN A 204 -1.06 -15.65 0.78
CA GLN A 204 -0.26 -16.02 -0.40
C GLN A 204 -1.00 -17.02 -1.29
N ALA A 205 -1.68 -18.01 -0.71
CA ALA A 205 -2.45 -18.99 -1.47
C ALA A 205 -3.65 -18.37 -2.22
N PHE A 206 -4.35 -17.39 -1.63
CA PHE A 206 -5.40 -16.65 -2.34
C PHE A 206 -4.80 -15.77 -3.46
N LEU A 207 -3.72 -15.05 -3.17
CA LEU A 207 -3.05 -14.19 -4.17
C LEU A 207 -2.52 -15.01 -5.36
N ALA A 208 -2.00 -16.21 -5.11
CA ALA A 208 -1.58 -17.15 -6.15
C ALA A 208 -2.72 -17.60 -7.07
N LYS A 209 -3.98 -17.54 -6.59
CA LYS A 209 -5.19 -17.77 -7.40
C LYS A 209 -5.67 -16.52 -8.13
N ASN A 210 -4.93 -15.41 -8.08
CA ASN A 210 -5.35 -14.10 -8.59
C ASN A 210 -6.69 -13.66 -7.96
N VAL A 211 -6.82 -13.84 -6.64
CA VAL A 211 -7.93 -13.35 -5.82
C VAL A 211 -7.48 -12.09 -5.10
N PHE A 212 -8.36 -11.09 -4.97
CA PHE A 212 -8.09 -9.95 -4.11
C PHE A 212 -8.47 -10.27 -2.67
N VAL A 213 -7.55 -10.05 -1.75
CA VAL A 213 -7.75 -10.34 -0.32
C VAL A 213 -7.78 -9.04 0.47
N ALA A 214 -8.88 -8.79 1.16
CA ALA A 214 -8.96 -7.77 2.18
C ALA A 214 -9.03 -8.42 3.56
N SER A 215 -8.28 -7.92 4.53
CA SER A 215 -8.33 -8.41 5.91
C SER A 215 -8.67 -7.28 6.88
N VAL A 216 -9.46 -7.54 7.91
CA VAL A 216 -9.75 -6.58 8.97
C VAL A 216 -9.59 -7.28 10.32
N PHE A 217 -8.64 -6.81 11.12
CA PHE A 217 -8.29 -7.34 12.43
C PHE A 217 -8.65 -6.31 13.50
N ASP A 218 -9.80 -6.51 14.15
CA ASP A 218 -10.16 -5.80 15.37
C ASP A 218 -9.65 -6.58 16.59
N THR A 219 -8.33 -6.67 16.70
CA THR A 219 -7.63 -7.45 17.72
C THR A 219 -6.56 -6.59 18.39
N CYS A 220 -6.18 -6.93 19.62
CA CYS A 220 -5.03 -6.32 20.27
C CYS A 220 -3.71 -6.86 19.71
N SER A 221 -2.72 -5.99 19.60
CA SER A 221 -1.35 -6.35 19.22
C SER A 221 -0.39 -6.36 20.41
N ALA A 222 -0.71 -5.74 21.56
CA ALA A 222 0.29 -5.54 22.62
C ALA A 222 0.54 -6.74 23.56
N ASN A 223 1.84 -6.97 23.83
CA ASN A 223 2.35 -7.57 25.06
C ASN A 223 2.43 -6.44 26.10
N SER A 224 1.65 -6.48 27.19
CA SER A 224 1.80 -5.50 28.28
C SER A 224 3.08 -5.80 29.08
N MET A 225 4.24 -5.45 28.50
CA MET A 225 5.55 -5.50 29.16
C MET A 225 6.06 -4.09 29.51
N THR A 226 5.20 -3.08 29.58
CA THR A 226 5.54 -1.83 30.27
C THR A 226 5.65 -2.15 31.76
N ARG A 227 6.88 -2.09 32.28
CA ARG A 227 7.19 -2.12 33.71
C ARG A 227 6.49 -0.95 34.40
N GLY A 228 5.24 -1.17 34.81
CA GLY A 228 4.65 -0.47 35.94
C GLY A 228 5.03 -1.26 37.18
N THR A 229 5.75 -0.63 38.10
CA THR A 229 5.91 -1.07 39.48
C THR A 229 4.61 -1.64 40.01
N GLY A 230 4.57 -2.93 40.37
CA GLY A 230 3.73 -3.61 41.39
C GLY A 230 2.21 -3.38 41.51
N ASP A 231 1.62 -2.31 40.98
CA ASP A 231 0.39 -1.70 41.47
C ASP A 231 -0.52 -1.15 40.35
N ALA A 232 -0.30 -1.52 39.08
CA ALA A 232 -1.24 -1.18 38.01
C ALA A 232 -2.36 -2.25 37.93
N PRO A 233 -3.62 -1.94 38.33
CA PRO A 233 -4.68 -2.94 38.47
C PRO A 233 -4.99 -3.67 37.16
N ALA A 234 -5.48 -4.89 37.31
CA ALA A 234 -5.72 -5.87 36.25
C ALA A 234 -6.65 -5.32 35.15
N THR A 235 -6.18 -5.27 33.91
CA THR A 235 -6.99 -4.81 32.78
C THR A 235 -7.89 -5.94 32.25
N ALA A 236 -8.94 -6.18 33.03
CA ALA A 236 -10.29 -6.55 32.60
C ALA A 236 -11.34 -5.94 33.56
N GLU A 237 -10.92 -5.23 34.62
CA GLU A 237 -11.81 -4.68 35.64
C GLU A 237 -11.84 -3.16 35.58
N GLY A 238 -12.79 -2.62 34.81
CA GLY A 238 -13.68 -1.64 35.41
C GLY A 238 -14.77 -2.39 36.19
N PRO A 239 -15.62 -1.73 36.99
CA PRO A 239 -16.86 -2.36 37.47
C PRO A 239 -17.55 -3.11 36.33
N ALA A 240 -18.30 -4.19 36.59
CA ALA A 240 -18.93 -4.99 35.54
C ALA A 240 -19.76 -4.15 34.53
N ASP A 241 -20.26 -3.00 35.00
CA ASP A 241 -21.00 -1.97 34.27
C ASP A 241 -20.15 -0.88 33.59
N ASP A 242 -18.81 -0.97 33.59
CA ASP A 242 -17.95 0.00 32.91
C ASP A 242 -18.14 -0.09 31.40
N GLU A 243 -18.39 1.06 30.78
CA GLU A 243 -18.59 1.19 29.33
C GLU A 243 -17.32 0.94 28.50
N VAL A 244 -16.15 0.92 29.13
CA VAL A 244 -14.84 0.73 28.46
C VAL A 244 -14.14 -0.51 29.00
N ARG A 245 -14.00 -1.53 28.16
CA ARG A 245 -13.16 -2.71 28.42
C ARG A 245 -11.96 -2.72 27.46
N TRP A 246 -10.89 -3.43 27.79
CA TRP A 246 -9.68 -3.47 26.94
C TRP A 246 -9.39 -4.90 26.50
N ARG A 247 -9.09 -5.11 25.21
CA ARG A 247 -8.93 -6.45 24.60
C ARG A 247 -7.54 -7.08 24.82
N GLY A 248 -6.65 -6.44 25.59
CA GLY A 248 -5.25 -6.87 25.75
C GLY A 248 -5.07 -7.92 26.84
N LEU A 249 -4.22 -8.91 26.60
CA LEU A 249 -3.88 -9.97 27.55
C LEU A 249 -2.44 -9.82 28.06
N ARG A 250 -2.23 -10.04 29.36
CA ARG A 250 -0.91 -10.22 29.97
C ARG A 250 -0.53 -11.70 29.96
N THR A 251 0.77 -11.98 29.88
CA THR A 251 1.29 -13.35 29.81
C THR A 251 0.87 -14.23 31.00
N THR A 252 0.73 -13.63 32.18
CA THR A 252 0.36 -14.32 33.42
C THR A 252 -1.13 -14.63 33.56
N GLN A 253 -1.99 -14.20 32.63
CA GLN A 253 -3.44 -14.33 32.75
C GLN A 253 -4.00 -15.63 32.16
N LEU A 254 -3.30 -16.27 31.22
CA LEU A 254 -3.77 -17.53 30.63
C LEU A 254 -3.45 -18.70 31.57
N THR A 255 -4.43 -19.58 31.74
CA THR A 255 -4.29 -20.81 32.52
C THR A 255 -3.70 -21.95 31.68
N GLY A 256 -2.78 -22.70 32.29
CA GLY A 256 -2.18 -23.88 31.67
C GLY A 256 -3.20 -25.01 31.44
N GLY A 257 -2.94 -25.82 30.41
CA GLY A 257 -3.74 -27.00 30.09
C GLY A 257 -3.01 -27.90 29.08
N ALA A 258 -3.24 -29.21 29.16
CA ALA A 258 -2.65 -30.17 28.23
C ALA A 258 -3.29 -30.08 26.83
N SER A 259 -2.45 -30.02 25.80
CA SER A 259 -2.87 -30.07 24.39
C SER A 259 -3.24 -31.51 24.00
N PRO A 260 -4.46 -31.77 23.49
CA PRO A 260 -4.71 -33.01 22.77
C PRO A 260 -3.98 -32.95 21.43
N ALA A 261 -3.24 -34.01 21.10
CA ALA A 261 -2.64 -34.17 19.78
C ALA A 261 -3.75 -34.47 18.76
N ARG A 262 -4.26 -33.44 18.08
CA ARG A 262 -5.10 -33.59 16.89
C ARG A 262 -4.44 -32.91 15.71
N SER A 263 -4.45 -33.60 14.57
CA SER A 263 -3.90 -33.12 13.32
C SER A 263 -4.79 -31.99 12.79
N LEU A 264 -4.29 -30.75 12.90
CA LEU A 264 -4.93 -29.58 12.30
C LEU A 264 -4.81 -29.66 10.77
N ALA A 265 -5.79 -29.10 10.05
CA ALA A 265 -5.62 -28.85 8.62
C ALA A 265 -4.42 -27.89 8.45
N ALA A 266 -3.33 -28.41 7.87
CA ALA A 266 -2.11 -27.63 7.72
C ALA A 266 -2.36 -26.42 6.81
N PRO A 267 -1.78 -25.24 7.12
CA PRO A 267 -1.73 -24.15 6.16
C PRO A 267 -1.09 -24.67 4.85
N PRO A 268 -1.48 -24.10 3.70
CA PRO A 268 -0.92 -24.52 2.42
C PRO A 268 0.60 -24.43 2.43
N ALA A 269 1.26 -25.39 1.77
CA ALA A 269 2.72 -25.40 1.67
C ALA A 269 3.22 -24.08 1.06
N ALA A 270 4.35 -23.57 1.55
CA ALA A 270 4.93 -22.31 1.11
C ALA A 270 5.10 -22.30 -0.42
N THR A 271 4.28 -21.48 -1.09
CA THR A 271 4.41 -21.19 -2.52
C THR A 271 5.49 -20.13 -2.73
N ASP A 272 5.96 -19.95 -3.96
CA ASP A 272 6.74 -18.76 -4.31
C ASP A 272 5.96 -17.51 -3.90
N ALA A 273 6.64 -16.54 -3.28
CA ALA A 273 6.01 -15.34 -2.76
C ALA A 273 5.37 -14.56 -3.91
N VAL A 274 4.04 -14.37 -3.84
CA VAL A 274 3.29 -13.60 -4.83
C VAL A 274 3.30 -12.14 -4.41
N PRO A 275 3.62 -11.21 -5.33
CA PRO A 275 3.53 -9.79 -5.04
C PRO A 275 2.12 -9.40 -4.58
N ARG A 276 1.92 -8.79 -3.40
CA ARG A 276 0.58 -8.59 -2.83
C ARG A 276 -0.13 -7.34 -3.37
N ALA A 277 -0.06 -7.11 -4.69
CA ALA A 277 -0.73 -5.99 -5.37
C ALA A 277 -2.28 -5.98 -5.22
N ARG A 278 -2.86 -7.12 -4.82
CA ARG A 278 -4.31 -7.35 -4.61
C ARG A 278 -4.62 -7.65 -3.16
N TYR A 279 -3.91 -7.00 -2.25
CA TYR A 279 -4.06 -7.19 -0.82
C TYR A 279 -4.34 -5.86 -0.15
N VAL A 280 -5.23 -5.86 0.83
CA VAL A 280 -5.38 -4.78 1.81
C VAL A 280 -5.59 -5.40 3.19
N ALA A 281 -5.02 -4.81 4.24
CA ALA A 281 -5.42 -5.16 5.60
C ALA A 281 -5.62 -3.94 6.48
N LEU A 282 -6.58 -4.00 7.40
CA LEU A 282 -6.85 -2.99 8.42
C LEU A 282 -6.65 -3.63 9.81
N PHE A 283 -5.98 -2.93 10.70
CA PHE A 283 -5.67 -3.35 12.06
C PHE A 283 -6.12 -2.27 13.04
N ALA A 284 -6.60 -2.67 14.21
CA ALA A 284 -7.23 -1.73 15.13
C ALA A 284 -6.25 -0.83 15.88
N SER A 285 -4.98 -1.23 15.98
CA SER A 285 -3.95 -0.47 16.70
C SER A 285 -2.53 -0.70 16.16
N GLU A 286 -1.60 0.17 16.53
CA GLU A 286 -0.18 -0.12 16.37
C GLU A 286 0.25 -1.30 17.23
N SER A 287 1.37 -1.90 16.86
CA SER A 287 1.91 -3.15 17.39
C SER A 287 2.10 -3.19 18.93
N HIS A 288 2.22 -2.04 19.58
CA HIS A 288 2.43 -1.87 21.02
C HIS A 288 1.20 -1.35 21.78
N GLN A 289 0.09 -1.11 21.08
CA GLN A 289 -1.13 -0.50 21.63
C GLN A 289 -2.20 -1.54 21.92
N ILE A 290 -3.07 -1.22 22.88
CA ILE A 290 -4.22 -2.04 23.27
C ILE A 290 -5.48 -1.34 22.78
N THR A 291 -6.45 -2.11 22.29
CA THR A 291 -7.73 -1.60 21.77
C THR A 291 -8.86 -1.77 22.78
N PRO A 292 -9.79 -0.81 22.86
CA PRO A 292 -10.93 -0.88 23.76
C PRO A 292 -12.15 -1.56 23.09
N GLU A 293 -12.99 -2.17 23.91
CA GLU A 293 -14.40 -2.41 23.64
C GLU A 293 -15.20 -1.26 24.26
N LEU A 294 -16.09 -0.68 23.46
CA LEU A 294 -16.85 0.50 23.83
C LEU A 294 -18.32 0.28 23.53
N ARG A 295 -19.22 0.90 24.29
CA ARG A 295 -20.60 1.06 23.85
C ARG A 295 -20.65 2.05 22.69
N LEU A 296 -20.90 1.56 21.47
CA LEU A 296 -20.93 2.35 20.23
C LEU A 296 -22.27 2.22 19.50
N PRO A 297 -22.73 3.28 18.78
CA PRO A 297 -22.17 4.65 18.79
C PRO A 297 -22.25 5.29 20.19
N ARG A 298 -21.24 6.09 20.58
CA ARG A 298 -21.18 6.69 21.93
C ARG A 298 -22.47 7.48 22.20
N LYS A 299 -23.00 7.37 23.42
CA LYS A 299 -24.18 8.12 23.91
C LYS A 299 -25.52 7.80 23.19
N ALA A 300 -25.56 6.80 22.31
CA ALA A 300 -26.80 6.34 21.69
C ALA A 300 -27.54 5.34 22.58
N ARG A 301 -28.88 5.38 22.60
CA ARG A 301 -29.70 4.38 23.33
C ARG A 301 -29.56 2.97 22.77
N SER A 302 -29.27 2.86 21.48
CA SER A 302 -29.02 1.59 20.78
C SER A 302 -27.59 1.09 20.94
N ALA A 303 -26.73 1.78 21.70
CA ALA A 303 -25.31 1.47 21.77
C ALA A 303 -25.06 0.09 22.38
N ARG A 304 -24.25 -0.72 21.69
CA ARG A 304 -23.83 -2.05 22.10
C ARG A 304 -22.31 -2.09 22.28
N PRO A 305 -21.78 -2.99 23.12
CA PRO A 305 -20.34 -3.26 23.16
C PRO A 305 -19.85 -3.64 21.77
N GLN A 306 -18.92 -2.85 21.23
CA GLN A 306 -18.33 -3.01 19.90
C GLN A 306 -16.85 -2.63 19.94
N GLY A 307 -16.10 -3.15 18.98
CA GLY A 307 -14.73 -2.72 18.70
C GLY A 307 -14.70 -1.38 17.99
N LEU A 308 -13.75 -0.54 18.39
CA LEU A 308 -13.64 0.81 17.84
C LEU A 308 -13.33 0.78 16.34
N LEU A 309 -12.47 -0.14 15.88
CA LEU A 309 -12.18 -0.28 14.45
C LEU A 309 -13.41 -0.75 13.70
N THR A 310 -14.08 -1.80 14.20
CA THR A 310 -15.24 -2.40 13.51
C THR A 310 -16.35 -1.38 13.32
N TRP A 311 -16.71 -0.64 14.37
CA TRP A 311 -17.68 0.44 14.27
C TRP A 311 -17.25 1.48 13.24
N ALA A 312 -16.01 1.97 13.33
CA ALA A 312 -15.53 3.01 12.42
C ALA A 312 -15.47 2.56 10.95
N VAL A 313 -15.09 1.29 10.69
CA VAL A 313 -15.10 0.71 9.34
C VAL A 313 -16.52 0.66 8.80
N VAL A 314 -17.50 0.22 9.61
CA VAL A 314 -18.89 0.10 9.17
C VAL A 314 -19.54 1.46 8.92
N GLU A 315 -19.29 2.44 9.79
CA GLU A 315 -19.75 3.83 9.58
C GLU A 315 -19.11 4.45 8.33
N SER A 316 -17.82 4.20 8.09
CA SER A 316 -17.14 4.67 6.90
C SER A 316 -17.66 3.98 5.63
N LEU A 317 -17.90 2.67 5.67
CA LEU A 317 -18.52 1.90 4.58
C LEU A 317 -19.91 2.41 4.20
N ALA A 318 -20.70 2.88 5.18
CA ALA A 318 -22.04 3.41 4.92
C ALA A 318 -22.03 4.62 3.95
N ARG A 319 -20.91 5.36 3.91
CA ARG A 319 -20.70 6.49 2.98
C ARG A 319 -20.26 6.08 1.58
N LYS A 320 -20.18 4.78 1.30
CA LYS A 320 -19.81 4.19 -0.01
C LYS A 320 -18.47 4.72 -0.56
N PRO A 321 -17.37 4.50 0.18
CA PRO A 321 -16.05 4.92 -0.28
C PRO A 321 -15.68 4.25 -1.61
N ALA A 322 -15.03 4.99 -2.50
CA ALA A 322 -14.65 4.46 -3.82
C ALA A 322 -13.41 3.57 -3.75
N THR A 323 -12.48 3.90 -2.86
CA THR A 323 -11.21 3.18 -2.65
C THR A 323 -11.02 2.73 -1.22
N TRP A 324 -10.09 1.81 -0.99
CA TRP A 324 -9.65 1.42 0.35
C TRP A 324 -9.06 2.59 1.15
N ARG A 325 -8.42 3.55 0.48
CA ARG A 325 -7.91 4.79 1.07
C ARG A 325 -9.05 5.67 1.55
N ASP A 326 -10.09 5.87 0.74
CA ASP A 326 -11.28 6.63 1.16
C ASP A 326 -11.95 5.98 2.38
N LEU A 327 -12.05 4.64 2.39
CA LEU A 327 -12.56 3.89 3.53
C LEU A 327 -11.73 4.18 4.79
N PHE A 328 -10.40 4.06 4.70
CA PHE A 328 -9.51 4.23 5.84
C PHE A 328 -9.44 5.68 6.32
N ASP A 329 -9.48 6.66 5.43
CA ASP A 329 -9.54 8.08 5.81
C ASP A 329 -10.85 8.40 6.54
N GLY A 330 -11.97 7.79 6.13
CA GLY A 330 -13.23 7.88 6.85
C GLY A 330 -13.18 7.21 8.24
N VAL A 331 -12.47 6.08 8.38
CA VAL A 331 -12.18 5.46 9.69
C VAL A 331 -11.40 6.42 10.57
N LEU A 332 -10.29 6.97 10.06
CA LEU A 332 -9.44 7.92 10.78
C LEU A 332 -10.20 9.18 11.21
N ALA A 333 -11.20 9.63 10.45
CA ALA A 333 -12.02 10.78 10.81
C ALA A 333 -12.96 10.53 12.00
N LEU A 334 -13.31 9.26 12.29
CA LEU A 334 -14.21 8.88 13.38
C LEU A 334 -13.50 8.65 14.71
N TYR A 335 -12.17 8.46 14.70
CA TYR A 335 -11.38 8.18 15.90
C TYR A 335 -11.22 9.39 16.85
N PRO A 336 -10.86 10.61 16.40
CA PRO A 336 -10.52 11.72 17.27
C PRO A 336 -11.50 11.98 18.44
N PRO A 337 -12.84 12.09 18.23
CA PRO A 337 -13.74 12.37 19.35
C PRO A 337 -13.75 11.26 20.41
N VAL A 338 -13.56 10.00 20.00
CA VAL A 338 -13.49 8.86 20.91
C VAL A 338 -12.14 8.83 21.63
N ILE A 339 -11.05 9.07 20.90
CA ILE A 339 -9.69 9.10 21.45
C ILE A 339 -9.53 10.24 22.45
N ASP A 340 -10.05 11.43 22.16
CA ASP A 340 -9.99 12.58 23.07
C ASP A 340 -10.73 12.29 24.38
N GLU A 341 -11.90 11.64 24.31
CA GLU A 341 -12.64 11.18 25.49
C GLU A 341 -11.83 10.16 26.30
N LEU A 342 -11.23 9.17 25.63
CA LEU A 342 -10.41 8.16 26.28
C LEU A 342 -9.12 8.75 26.88
N ALA A 343 -8.53 9.76 26.25
CA ALA A 343 -7.32 10.44 26.74
C ALA A 343 -7.59 11.19 28.04
N GLN A 344 -8.76 11.83 28.14
CA GLN A 344 -9.19 12.49 29.37
C GLN A 344 -9.42 11.49 30.50
N ARG A 345 -10.01 10.33 30.18
CA ARG A 345 -10.33 9.29 31.16
C ARG A 345 -9.10 8.46 31.57
N PHE A 346 -8.16 8.24 30.66
CA PHE A 346 -6.98 7.38 30.85
C PHE A 346 -5.69 8.09 30.38
N PRO A 347 -5.27 9.17 31.06
CA PRO A 347 -4.19 10.05 30.59
C PRO A 347 -2.80 9.41 30.52
N THR A 348 -2.60 8.29 31.23
CA THR A 348 -1.33 7.55 31.24
C THR A 348 -1.31 6.39 30.24
N ARG A 349 -2.42 6.10 29.55
CA ARG A 349 -2.51 5.00 28.58
C ARG A 349 -2.19 5.47 27.17
N GLU A 350 -1.46 4.64 26.45
CA GLU A 350 -1.34 4.77 25.00
C GLU A 350 -2.64 4.30 24.34
N LEU A 351 -3.26 5.19 23.57
CA LEU A 351 -4.55 4.95 22.92
C LEU A 351 -4.38 4.34 21.53
N PRO A 352 -5.32 3.51 21.06
CA PRO A 352 -5.19 2.83 19.79
C PRO A 352 -5.18 3.80 18.61
N SER A 353 -4.34 3.50 17.64
CA SER A 353 -4.32 4.17 16.35
C SER A 353 -4.39 3.13 15.24
N PRO A 354 -5.42 3.17 14.37
CA PRO A 354 -5.63 2.12 13.41
C PRO A 354 -4.54 2.16 12.35
N VAL A 355 -4.27 1.00 11.77
CA VAL A 355 -3.25 0.80 10.75
C VAL A 355 -3.90 0.13 9.55
N ALA A 356 -3.56 0.56 8.35
CA ALA A 356 -3.88 -0.12 7.11
C ALA A 356 -2.61 -0.68 6.46
N GLU A 357 -2.76 -1.56 5.48
CA GLU A 357 -1.74 -2.27 4.70
C GLU A 357 -2.24 -2.48 3.29
N GLY A 358 -1.32 -2.58 2.33
CA GLY A 358 -1.64 -3.06 0.99
C GLY A 358 -1.97 -1.97 -0.02
N ASN A 359 -2.71 -2.33 -1.06
CA ASN A 359 -3.09 -1.47 -2.16
C ASN A 359 -4.29 -0.58 -1.81
N LEU A 360 -4.06 0.47 -1.02
CA LEU A 360 -5.17 1.33 -0.59
C LEU A 360 -5.81 2.14 -1.72
N ASP A 361 -5.11 2.35 -2.82
CA ASP A 361 -5.68 3.07 -3.96
C ASP A 361 -6.54 2.16 -4.85
N ALA A 362 -6.60 0.85 -4.58
CA ALA A 362 -7.49 -0.04 -5.31
C ALA A 362 -8.97 0.30 -5.07
N PRO A 363 -9.85 0.09 -6.07
CA PRO A 363 -11.29 0.18 -5.89
C PRO A 363 -11.78 -0.80 -4.83
N LEU A 364 -12.73 -0.36 -4.01
CA LEU A 364 -13.31 -1.19 -2.95
C LEU A 364 -14.10 -2.36 -3.56
N PHE A 365 -13.95 -3.56 -2.97
CA PHE A 365 -14.64 -4.80 -3.39
C PHE A 365 -14.43 -5.23 -4.85
N ALA A 366 -13.35 -4.78 -5.49
CA ALA A 366 -12.96 -5.19 -6.82
C ALA A 366 -11.63 -5.94 -6.81
N ASN A 367 -11.46 -6.89 -7.73
CA ASN A 367 -10.18 -7.55 -7.95
C ASN A 367 -9.32 -6.78 -8.95
N SER A 368 -8.83 -5.61 -8.51
CA SER A 368 -7.89 -4.79 -9.27
C SER A 368 -6.58 -4.67 -8.50
N GLY A 369 -5.46 -5.03 -9.15
CA GLY A 369 -4.13 -4.67 -8.67
C GLY A 369 -3.74 -3.23 -9.01
N ALA A 370 -4.45 -2.58 -9.93
CA ALA A 370 -4.19 -1.22 -10.34
C ALA A 370 -4.91 -0.21 -9.42
N PRO A 371 -4.27 0.94 -9.11
CA PRO A 371 -4.93 2.02 -8.37
C PRO A 371 -6.10 2.59 -9.18
N ALA A 372 -7.18 2.97 -8.50
CA ALA A 372 -8.33 3.64 -9.09
C ALA A 372 -7.98 5.03 -9.64
N SER A 373 -6.97 5.68 -9.07
CA SER A 373 -6.45 6.99 -9.45
C SER A 373 -4.98 7.10 -9.08
N THR A 374 -4.17 7.70 -9.96
CA THR A 374 -2.77 8.09 -9.66
C THR A 374 -2.68 9.47 -8.99
N ARG A 375 -3.83 10.14 -8.78
CA ARG A 375 -3.94 11.41 -8.08
C ARG A 375 -4.41 11.18 -6.64
N PRO A 376 -3.71 11.76 -5.65
CA PRO A 376 -4.12 11.66 -4.27
C PRO A 376 -5.40 12.44 -4.00
N VAL A 377 -6.11 12.00 -2.97
CA VAL A 377 -7.21 12.72 -2.36
C VAL A 377 -6.80 12.97 -0.91
N TRP A 378 -6.81 14.23 -0.50
CA TRP A 378 -6.45 14.62 0.86
C TRP A 378 -7.69 15.08 1.62
N SER A 379 -7.85 14.61 2.85
CA SER A 379 -8.89 15.13 3.74
C SER A 379 -8.67 16.62 4.04
N ALA A 380 -9.78 17.35 4.15
CA ALA A 380 -9.82 18.76 4.44
C ALA A 380 -10.71 19.02 5.66
N GLN A 381 -10.33 20.01 6.48
CA GLN A 381 -11.12 20.48 7.61
C GLN A 381 -11.71 21.83 7.26
N ARG A 382 -13.05 21.95 7.35
CA ARG A 382 -13.74 23.21 7.14
C ARG A 382 -13.74 24.04 8.42
N SER A 383 -13.37 25.30 8.30
CA SER A 383 -13.51 26.32 9.33
C SER A 383 -14.12 27.57 8.69
N GLY A 384 -15.42 27.77 8.92
CA GLY A 384 -16.20 28.80 8.24
C GLY A 384 -16.16 28.65 6.72
N ASP A 385 -15.67 29.69 6.05
CA ASP A 385 -15.51 29.77 4.59
C ASP A 385 -14.12 29.33 4.10
N SER A 386 -13.29 28.76 4.97
CA SER A 386 -11.97 28.23 4.63
C SER A 386 -11.91 26.70 4.79
N LEU A 387 -11.13 26.06 3.94
CA LEU A 387 -10.70 24.67 4.07
C LEU A 387 -9.21 24.65 4.40
N ALA A 388 -8.83 23.78 5.34
CA ALA A 388 -7.45 23.48 5.68
C ALA A 388 -7.14 22.03 5.29
N VAL A 389 -6.09 21.81 4.52
CA VAL A 389 -5.66 20.49 4.05
C VAL A 389 -4.32 20.16 4.72
N LYS A 390 -4.18 18.93 5.25
CA LYS A 390 -2.92 18.43 5.84
C LYS A 390 -1.89 17.99 4.78
N ALA A 391 -1.89 18.67 3.63
CA ALA A 391 -0.98 18.48 2.51
C ALA A 391 -0.47 19.83 2.00
N GLY A 392 0.78 19.93 1.56
CA GLY A 392 1.45 21.16 1.13
C GLY A 392 2.58 20.90 0.14
N LEU A 393 3.65 21.71 0.19
CA LEU A 393 4.76 21.64 -0.77
C LEU A 393 5.43 20.26 -0.82
N LEU A 394 5.58 19.58 0.33
CA LEU A 394 6.15 18.24 0.41
C LEU A 394 5.24 17.14 -0.17
N ASP A 395 3.96 17.45 -0.37
CA ASP A 395 2.99 16.56 -1.01
C ASP A 395 2.86 16.86 -2.50
N GLY A 396 3.62 17.83 -3.00
CA GLY A 396 3.59 18.29 -4.39
C GLY A 396 2.51 19.32 -4.68
N LEU A 397 1.79 19.85 -3.68
CA LEU A 397 0.91 20.99 -3.91
C LEU A 397 1.74 22.25 -4.19
N ALA A 398 1.20 23.16 -5.01
CA ALA A 398 1.80 24.45 -5.32
C ALA A 398 0.83 25.60 -5.02
N ALA A 399 1.39 26.79 -4.78
CA ALA A 399 0.59 28.01 -4.66
C ALA A 399 -0.20 28.25 -5.96
N GLN A 400 -1.45 28.68 -5.83
CA GLN A 400 -2.38 28.91 -6.95
C GLN A 400 -2.69 27.66 -7.79
N GLN A 401 -2.30 26.46 -7.35
CA GLN A 401 -2.65 25.24 -8.06
C GLN A 401 -4.15 25.01 -8.06
N GLU A 402 -4.69 24.67 -9.23
CA GLU A 402 -6.08 24.26 -9.36
C GLU A 402 -6.32 22.89 -8.74
N VAL A 403 -7.35 22.83 -7.90
CA VAL A 403 -7.78 21.63 -7.20
C VAL A 403 -9.29 21.46 -7.33
N ARG A 404 -9.76 20.24 -7.10
CA ARG A 404 -11.18 19.93 -7.00
C ARG A 404 -11.49 19.61 -5.54
N VAL A 405 -12.42 20.38 -4.98
CA VAL A 405 -12.98 20.13 -3.65
C VAL A 405 -14.13 19.15 -3.80
N LEU A 406 -14.15 18.12 -2.96
CA LEU A 406 -15.23 17.16 -2.83
C LEU A 406 -15.84 17.28 -1.44
N ALA A 407 -17.17 17.20 -1.38
CA ALA A 407 -17.94 17.11 -0.15
C ALA A 407 -18.82 15.87 -0.22
N THR A 408 -18.52 14.88 0.61
CA THR A 408 -19.29 13.62 0.72
C THR A 408 -20.26 13.74 1.89
N LEU A 409 -21.54 13.58 1.59
CA LEU A 409 -22.63 13.58 2.57
C LEU A 409 -22.81 12.20 3.20
N ASP A 410 -23.58 12.11 4.28
CA ASP A 410 -23.78 10.87 5.03
C ASP A 410 -24.46 9.74 4.23
N ASP A 411 -25.22 10.10 3.18
CA ASP A 411 -25.84 9.15 2.25
C ASP A 411 -24.88 8.64 1.14
N GLY A 412 -23.62 9.09 1.17
CA GLY A 412 -22.60 8.83 0.16
C GLY A 412 -22.68 9.74 -1.07
N THR A 413 -23.61 10.71 -1.09
CA THR A 413 -23.71 11.67 -2.19
C THR A 413 -22.49 12.59 -2.20
N VAL A 414 -21.76 12.61 -3.33
CA VAL A 414 -20.58 13.47 -3.51
C VAL A 414 -20.91 14.71 -4.34
N ARG A 415 -20.72 15.90 -3.76
CA ARG A 415 -20.74 17.20 -4.46
C ARG A 415 -19.31 17.65 -4.72
N ARG A 416 -19.06 18.31 -5.86
CA ARG A 416 -17.70 18.71 -6.27
C ARG A 416 -17.68 20.08 -6.92
N ALA A 417 -16.62 20.85 -6.66
CA ALA A 417 -16.40 22.16 -7.29
C ALA A 417 -14.89 22.45 -7.45
N PRO A 418 -14.49 23.22 -8.48
CA PRO A 418 -13.10 23.67 -8.62
C PRO A 418 -12.76 24.73 -7.57
N ALA A 419 -11.48 24.80 -7.20
CA ALA A 419 -10.89 25.80 -6.32
C ALA A 419 -9.40 25.98 -6.64
N ALA A 420 -8.75 26.96 -6.01
CA ALA A 420 -7.30 27.15 -6.09
C ALA A 420 -6.69 27.23 -4.69
N ILE A 421 -5.45 26.72 -4.55
CA ILE A 421 -4.69 26.84 -3.31
C ILE A 421 -4.31 28.31 -3.06
N ALA A 422 -4.89 28.92 -2.04
CA ALA A 422 -4.67 30.32 -1.70
C ALA A 422 -3.38 30.52 -0.89
N GLN A 423 -3.12 29.64 0.07
CA GLN A 423 -1.92 29.67 0.91
C GLN A 423 -1.34 28.26 1.05
N ILE A 424 -0.01 28.15 1.13
CA ILE A 424 0.68 26.87 1.23
C ILE A 424 1.91 26.96 2.12
N LYS A 425 2.16 25.87 2.87
CA LYS A 425 3.35 25.61 3.68
C LYS A 425 3.91 24.23 3.32
N LEU A 426 5.00 23.83 3.97
CA LEU A 426 5.62 22.51 3.74
C LEU A 426 4.64 21.35 3.87
N GLY A 427 3.83 21.34 4.94
CA GLY A 427 2.92 20.23 5.27
C GLY A 427 1.44 20.56 5.29
N GLY A 428 1.04 21.74 4.80
CA GLY A 428 -0.36 22.17 4.83
C GLY A 428 -0.69 23.23 3.79
N ALA A 429 -1.96 23.31 3.43
CA ALA A 429 -2.49 24.24 2.45
C ALA A 429 -3.88 24.74 2.86
N TRP A 430 -4.22 25.94 2.42
CA TRP A 430 -5.51 26.59 2.70
C TRP A 430 -6.12 27.14 1.42
N LEU A 431 -7.44 27.03 1.34
CA LEU A 431 -8.26 27.46 0.22
C LEU A 431 -9.65 27.87 0.72
N ALA A 432 -10.34 28.72 -0.05
CA ALA A 432 -11.72 29.07 0.26
C ALA A 432 -12.68 27.91 -0.09
N VAL A 433 -13.78 27.79 0.66
CA VAL A 433 -14.90 26.91 0.29
C VAL A 433 -15.53 27.45 -1.00
N PRO A 434 -15.61 26.66 -2.09
CA PRO A 434 -16.22 27.11 -3.34
C PRO A 434 -17.67 27.54 -3.14
N ALA A 435 -18.12 28.58 -3.85
CA ALA A 435 -19.48 29.12 -3.74
C ALA A 435 -20.56 28.03 -3.89
N ALA A 436 -20.38 27.11 -4.83
CA ALA A 436 -21.30 26.00 -5.09
C ALA A 436 -21.40 24.97 -3.94
N LEU A 437 -20.50 25.02 -2.96
CA LEU A 437 -20.46 24.09 -1.82
C LEU A 437 -20.72 24.80 -0.47
N LYS A 438 -20.89 26.13 -0.45
CA LYS A 438 -20.99 26.90 0.81
C LYS A 438 -22.18 26.46 1.68
N ASP A 439 -23.30 26.12 1.06
CA ASP A 439 -24.54 25.73 1.75
C ASP A 439 -24.52 24.30 2.31
N LEU A 440 -23.48 23.52 2.00
CA LEU A 440 -23.36 22.16 2.52
C LEU A 440 -23.00 22.18 4.02
N PRO A 441 -23.45 21.18 4.79
CA PRO A 441 -23.17 21.12 6.22
C PRO A 441 -21.67 20.98 6.49
N GLY A 442 -21.21 21.59 7.59
CA GLY A 442 -19.83 21.43 8.06
C GLY A 442 -19.48 19.98 8.43
N SER A 443 -20.48 19.15 8.75
CA SER A 443 -20.34 17.73 9.06
C SER A 443 -20.07 16.84 7.84
N ALA A 444 -20.20 17.36 6.61
CA ALA A 444 -19.81 16.63 5.42
C ALA A 444 -18.32 16.27 5.48
N PHE A 445 -17.94 15.15 4.87
CA PHE A 445 -16.53 14.80 4.72
C PHE A 445 -15.95 15.61 3.55
N TRP A 446 -15.04 16.53 3.86
CA TRP A 446 -14.40 17.39 2.87
C TRP A 446 -13.08 16.78 2.43
N SER A 447 -12.82 16.77 1.13
CA SER A 447 -11.53 16.36 0.58
C SER A 447 -11.15 17.19 -0.64
N VAL A 448 -9.86 17.15 -0.98
CA VAL A 448 -9.26 17.94 -2.06
C VAL A 448 -8.37 17.03 -2.88
N THR A 449 -8.49 17.12 -4.21
CA THR A 449 -7.64 16.38 -5.16
C THR A 449 -7.11 17.34 -6.22
N PRO A 450 -5.85 17.20 -6.68
CA PRO A 450 -5.31 18.09 -7.71
C PRO A 450 -5.99 17.83 -9.05
N VAL A 451 -6.26 18.89 -9.83
CA VAL A 451 -6.82 18.74 -11.19
C VAL A 451 -5.71 18.39 -12.18
N THR A 452 -4.55 19.03 -12.03
CA THR A 452 -3.37 18.84 -12.88
C THR A 452 -2.12 18.65 -12.02
N GLU A 453 -1.10 18.04 -12.61
CA GLU A 453 0.22 17.94 -12.00
C GLU A 453 0.91 19.31 -11.92
N PRO A 454 1.83 19.53 -10.97
CA PRO A 454 2.43 20.85 -10.78
C PRO A 454 3.42 21.14 -11.93
N ALA A 455 3.18 22.24 -12.65
CA ALA A 455 4.02 22.61 -13.80
C ALA A 455 5.50 22.88 -13.43
N ALA A 456 5.74 23.30 -12.18
CA ALA A 456 7.08 23.57 -11.66
C ALA A 456 7.91 22.30 -11.46
N THR A 457 7.26 21.19 -11.11
CA THR A 457 7.94 19.92 -10.78
C THR A 457 7.98 18.94 -11.95
N ALA A 458 7.15 19.17 -12.98
CA ALA A 458 7.13 18.36 -14.19
C ALA A 458 8.48 18.35 -14.92
N LEU A 459 8.93 17.17 -15.36
CA LEU A 459 10.06 17.00 -16.26
C LEU A 459 9.72 17.57 -17.63
N ARG A 460 10.46 18.58 -18.06
CA ARG A 460 10.32 19.25 -19.36
C ARG A 460 11.25 18.58 -20.35
N VAL A 461 10.65 17.89 -21.32
CA VAL A 461 11.37 17.14 -22.35
C VAL A 461 11.32 17.94 -23.65
N ARG A 462 12.50 18.31 -24.16
CA ARG A 462 12.64 18.80 -25.52
C ARG A 462 12.71 17.61 -26.47
N ALA A 463 11.80 17.53 -27.43
CA ALA A 463 11.75 16.47 -28.42
C ALA A 463 11.18 16.99 -29.74
N ASP A 464 11.64 16.42 -30.85
CA ASP A 464 11.14 16.74 -32.20
C ASP A 464 9.90 15.90 -32.57
N LYS A 465 9.53 14.93 -31.73
CA LYS A 465 8.34 14.06 -31.86
C LYS A 465 7.48 14.13 -30.60
N PRO A 466 6.17 13.82 -30.70
CA PRO A 466 5.31 13.64 -29.52
C PRO A 466 5.89 12.60 -28.55
N LEU A 467 5.70 12.83 -27.25
CA LEU A 467 6.11 11.88 -26.22
C LEU A 467 5.44 10.51 -26.41
N PRO A 468 6.13 9.40 -26.06
CA PRO A 468 5.55 8.07 -26.18
C PRO A 468 4.30 7.96 -25.30
N VAL A 469 3.26 7.29 -25.84
CA VAL A 469 2.07 6.93 -25.06
C VAL A 469 2.43 5.98 -23.92
N GLY A 470 1.63 5.97 -22.84
CA GLY A 470 1.84 5.07 -21.69
C GLY A 470 2.86 5.57 -20.67
N LEU A 471 3.16 6.86 -20.65
CA LEU A 471 3.87 7.50 -19.54
C LEU A 471 2.90 7.69 -18.37
N SER A 472 2.79 6.68 -17.51
CA SER A 472 2.04 6.78 -16.25
C SER A 472 2.99 7.15 -15.12
N LEU A 473 2.63 8.16 -14.32
CA LEU A 473 3.38 8.55 -13.13
C LEU A 473 2.40 8.82 -12.00
N ASP A 474 2.80 8.44 -10.80
CA ASP A 474 2.10 8.85 -9.59
C ASP A 474 2.39 10.31 -9.31
N TYR A 475 1.35 11.04 -8.91
CA TYR A 475 1.48 12.42 -8.50
C TYR A 475 2.53 12.57 -7.37
N PRO A 476 3.38 13.61 -7.39
CA PRO A 476 3.34 14.79 -8.26
C PRO A 476 4.32 14.73 -9.44
N ALA A 477 4.98 13.58 -9.67
CA ALA A 477 5.90 13.44 -10.78
C ALA A 477 5.12 13.50 -12.09
N ALA A 478 5.61 14.28 -13.05
CA ALA A 478 4.95 14.47 -14.33
C ALA A 478 5.99 14.68 -15.43
N ILE A 479 5.59 14.41 -16.68
CA ILE A 479 6.41 14.67 -17.87
C ILE A 479 5.60 15.54 -18.81
N ARG A 480 6.21 16.61 -19.32
CA ARG A 480 5.61 17.52 -20.29
C ARG A 480 6.62 17.84 -21.38
N LEU A 481 6.13 18.18 -22.56
CA LEU A 481 6.98 18.78 -23.58
C LEU A 481 7.43 20.16 -23.10
N ALA A 482 8.67 20.53 -23.41
CA ALA A 482 9.18 21.86 -23.10
C ALA A 482 8.63 22.87 -24.12
N ASP A 483 7.86 23.86 -23.64
CA ASP A 483 7.37 24.96 -24.48
C ASP A 483 8.53 25.87 -24.96
N ASP A 484 9.53 26.05 -24.09
CA ASP A 484 10.78 26.76 -24.39
C ASP A 484 11.97 25.78 -24.35
N PRO A 485 12.72 25.63 -25.46
CA PRO A 485 13.94 24.80 -25.50
C PRO A 485 14.99 25.12 -24.44
N ALA A 486 15.08 26.38 -23.98
CA ALA A 486 16.03 26.79 -22.94
C ALA A 486 15.60 26.33 -21.54
N ALA A 487 14.31 26.07 -21.34
CA ALA A 487 13.74 25.61 -20.09
C ALA A 487 13.63 24.07 -19.99
N ALA A 488 14.16 23.34 -20.98
CA ALA A 488 14.11 21.89 -21.02
C ALA A 488 15.08 21.25 -20.02
N ASP A 489 14.60 20.25 -19.28
CA ASP A 489 15.43 19.49 -18.36
C ASP A 489 16.18 18.34 -19.06
N VAL A 490 15.59 17.82 -20.14
CA VAL A 490 16.09 16.67 -20.91
C VAL A 490 15.84 16.91 -22.40
N ARG A 491 16.81 16.54 -23.24
CA ARG A 491 16.64 16.42 -24.68
C ARG A 491 16.48 14.95 -25.07
N TRP A 492 15.41 14.63 -25.79
CA TRP A 492 15.17 13.32 -26.38
C TRP A 492 15.27 13.41 -27.92
N THR A 493 16.03 12.49 -28.50
CA THR A 493 16.16 12.32 -29.95
C THR A 493 15.89 10.87 -30.31
N ASP A 494 14.98 10.65 -31.25
CA ASP A 494 14.70 9.33 -31.81
C ASP A 494 15.68 9.02 -32.95
N LEU A 495 16.51 7.98 -32.77
CA LEU A 495 17.53 7.55 -33.74
C LEU A 495 17.03 6.41 -34.64
N GLY A 496 15.73 6.06 -34.58
CA GLY A 496 15.17 4.95 -35.34
C GLY A 496 15.74 3.60 -34.88
N PRO A 497 16.27 2.74 -35.78
CA PRO A 497 16.81 1.43 -35.40
C PRO A 497 17.98 1.48 -34.40
N ALA A 498 18.67 2.62 -34.31
CA ALA A 498 19.76 2.82 -33.35
C ALA A 498 19.28 3.14 -31.93
N GLY A 499 17.96 3.20 -31.70
CA GLY A 499 17.34 3.42 -30.39
C GLY A 499 16.99 4.87 -30.11
N HIS A 500 16.92 5.23 -28.84
CA HIS A 500 16.52 6.57 -28.39
C HIS A 500 17.61 7.20 -27.53
N ARG A 501 18.07 8.40 -27.91
CA ARG A 501 19.09 9.15 -27.19
C ARG A 501 18.45 10.14 -26.23
N LEU A 502 18.90 10.12 -24.98
CA LEU A 502 18.48 11.03 -23.91
C LEU A 502 19.68 11.77 -23.36
N GLU A 503 19.57 13.09 -23.27
CA GLU A 503 20.61 13.97 -22.73
C GLU A 503 20.04 14.81 -21.60
N ALA A 504 20.66 14.70 -20.43
CA ALA A 504 20.31 15.51 -19.27
C ALA A 504 20.85 16.94 -19.45
N LEU A 505 19.96 17.93 -19.43
CA LEU A 505 20.29 19.35 -19.53
C LEU A 505 20.27 20.03 -18.16
N ALA A 506 19.38 19.58 -17.27
CA ALA A 506 19.25 20.16 -15.94
C ALA A 506 20.39 19.68 -14.99
N PRO A 507 21.04 20.59 -14.24
CA PRO A 507 22.12 20.25 -13.29
C PRO A 507 21.72 19.26 -12.20
N VAL A 508 20.42 19.16 -11.92
CA VAL A 508 19.84 18.22 -10.96
C VAL A 508 20.17 16.76 -11.28
N PHE A 509 20.40 16.45 -12.55
CA PHE A 509 20.72 15.11 -13.00
C PHE A 509 22.21 14.77 -12.92
N GLY A 510 23.09 15.71 -12.58
CA GLY A 510 24.53 15.51 -12.49
C GLY A 510 25.28 16.25 -13.59
N THR A 511 26.57 15.93 -13.79
CA THR A 511 27.37 16.57 -14.83
C THR A 511 26.82 16.22 -16.22
N ALA A 512 26.66 17.22 -17.07
CA ALA A 512 25.88 17.21 -18.32
C ALA A 512 26.47 16.37 -19.48
N ALA A 513 27.18 15.27 -19.21
CA ALA A 513 28.04 14.61 -20.22
C ALA A 513 27.58 13.21 -20.69
N SER A 514 26.65 12.53 -20.02
CA SER A 514 26.29 11.16 -20.41
C SER A 514 24.98 11.12 -21.19
N ALA A 515 25.06 11.35 -22.51
CA ALA A 515 24.00 10.95 -23.42
C ALA A 515 23.79 9.43 -23.28
N VAL A 516 22.59 9.00 -22.88
CA VAL A 516 22.25 7.58 -22.77
C VAL A 516 21.41 7.18 -23.97
N VAL A 517 21.83 6.12 -24.66
CA VAL A 517 21.02 5.50 -25.71
C VAL A 517 20.30 4.30 -25.11
N VAL A 518 18.98 4.29 -25.21
CA VAL A 518 18.13 3.16 -24.79
C VAL A 518 17.59 2.43 -26.01
N PRO A 519 17.44 1.10 -25.94
CA PRO A 519 17.23 0.27 -27.13
C PRO A 519 15.80 0.36 -27.70
N ASP A 520 14.80 0.64 -26.86
CA ASP A 520 13.40 0.56 -27.24
C ASP A 520 12.52 1.60 -26.50
N VAL A 521 11.28 1.74 -26.96
CA VAL A 521 10.29 2.68 -26.41
C VAL A 521 9.96 2.37 -24.94
N ALA A 522 10.00 1.10 -24.52
CA ALA A 522 9.71 0.73 -23.13
C ALA A 522 10.83 1.18 -22.18
N ALA A 523 12.09 1.03 -22.61
CA ALA A 523 13.26 1.54 -21.92
C ALA A 523 13.28 3.08 -21.89
N LEU A 524 12.85 3.74 -22.97
CA LEU A 524 12.63 5.18 -23.00
C LEU A 524 11.59 5.64 -21.97
N ARG A 525 10.43 4.97 -21.89
CA ARG A 525 9.40 5.28 -20.89
C ARG A 525 9.95 5.17 -19.46
N ARG A 526 10.57 4.03 -19.13
CA ARG A 526 11.18 3.80 -17.80
C ARG A 526 12.20 4.87 -17.46
N ARG A 527 13.03 5.27 -18.43
CA ARG A 527 14.07 6.28 -18.23
C ARG A 527 13.48 7.68 -18.01
N LEU A 528 12.48 8.09 -18.79
CA LEU A 528 11.80 9.37 -18.60
C LEU A 528 11.06 9.41 -17.26
N GLN A 529 10.40 8.32 -16.86
CA GLN A 529 9.74 8.21 -15.56
C GLN A 529 10.75 8.35 -14.41
N ALA A 530 11.89 7.66 -14.48
CA ALA A 530 12.95 7.79 -13.48
C ALA A 530 13.52 9.21 -13.38
N LEU A 531 13.69 9.92 -14.50
CA LEU A 531 14.16 11.31 -14.52
C LEU A 531 13.12 12.27 -13.91
N ALA A 532 11.83 12.05 -14.17
CA ALA A 532 10.76 12.84 -13.56
C ALA A 532 10.70 12.65 -12.04
N GLN A 533 10.83 11.40 -11.58
CA GLN A 533 10.93 11.08 -10.15
C GLN A 533 12.17 11.72 -9.52
N LEU A 534 13.33 11.64 -10.17
CA LEU A 534 14.56 12.26 -9.69
C LEU A 534 14.45 13.79 -9.58
N LYS A 535 13.79 14.44 -10.54
CA LYS A 535 13.51 15.88 -10.48
C LYS A 535 12.64 16.23 -9.26
N TRP A 536 11.60 15.43 -9.01
CA TRP A 536 10.75 15.60 -7.85
C TRP A 536 11.50 15.40 -6.52
N LEU A 537 12.33 14.34 -6.42
CA LEU A 537 13.16 14.09 -5.24
C LEU A 537 14.11 15.25 -4.91
N ALA A 538 14.69 15.87 -5.94
CA ALA A 538 15.53 17.05 -5.75
C ALA A 538 14.74 18.28 -5.29
N GLN A 539 13.51 18.45 -5.78
CA GLN A 539 12.62 19.51 -5.31
C GLN A 539 12.26 19.32 -3.83
N LEU A 540 11.93 18.09 -3.43
CA LEU A 540 11.70 17.72 -2.03
C LEU A 540 12.90 18.06 -1.14
N GLN A 541 14.11 17.71 -1.60
CA GLN A 541 15.34 18.09 -0.90
C GLN A 541 15.48 19.61 -0.76
N ALA A 542 15.17 20.38 -1.82
CA ALA A 542 15.26 21.83 -1.79
C ALA A 542 14.28 22.44 -0.75
N HIS A 543 13.07 21.90 -0.65
CA HIS A 543 12.06 22.33 0.33
C HIS A 543 12.45 22.02 1.78
N ALA A 544 13.22 20.96 2.01
CA ALA A 544 13.58 20.46 3.33
C ALA A 544 15.05 20.74 3.72
N LYS A 545 15.76 21.55 2.92
CA LYS A 545 17.20 21.78 3.08
C LYS A 545 17.52 22.39 4.45
N GLY A 546 18.44 21.75 5.17
CA GLY A 546 18.90 22.22 6.49
C GLY A 546 17.91 21.94 7.63
N GLY A 547 16.82 21.22 7.36
CA GLY A 547 15.87 20.83 8.38
C GLY A 547 16.44 19.76 9.32
N GLN A 548 16.15 19.92 10.61
CA GLN A 548 16.45 18.96 11.67
C GLN A 548 15.14 18.47 12.26
N LEU A 549 15.19 17.28 12.87
CA LEU A 549 14.05 16.65 13.52
C LEU A 549 14.48 16.14 14.89
N ASP A 550 13.86 16.66 15.94
CA ASP A 550 14.20 16.31 17.31
C ASP A 550 13.89 14.84 17.59
N GLY A 551 14.88 14.13 18.14
CA GLY A 551 14.77 12.70 18.40
C GLY A 551 14.77 11.83 17.14
N PHE A 552 15.30 12.31 16.01
CA PHE A 552 15.57 11.49 14.84
C PHE A 552 17.04 11.54 14.47
N ASP A 553 17.68 10.36 14.43
CA ASP A 553 19.07 10.19 14.03
C ASP A 553 19.16 9.25 12.83
N ALA A 554 19.97 9.62 11.86
CA ALA A 554 20.37 8.74 10.75
C ALA A 554 21.90 8.74 10.66
N ALA A 555 22.50 7.55 10.61
CA ALA A 555 23.96 7.39 10.54
C ALA A 555 24.36 6.38 9.46
N LEU A 556 25.40 6.71 8.69
CA LEU A 556 26.03 5.79 7.76
C LEU A 556 27.08 4.97 8.48
N GLU A 557 26.86 3.66 8.49
CA GLU A 557 27.72 2.68 9.11
C GLU A 557 28.49 1.90 8.03
N VAL A 558 29.83 1.84 8.14
CA VAL A 558 30.69 1.04 7.27
C VAL A 558 31.08 -0.23 8.03
N TRP A 559 30.82 -1.39 7.43
CA TRP A 559 31.01 -2.71 8.02
C TRP A 559 32.00 -3.55 7.20
N SER A 560 32.75 -4.43 7.86
CA SER A 560 33.52 -5.50 7.24
C SER A 560 33.18 -6.82 7.93
N GLY A 561 32.51 -7.72 7.21
CA GLY A 561 31.79 -8.84 7.84
C GLY A 561 30.81 -8.33 8.89
N ASP A 562 30.88 -8.88 10.11
CA ASP A 562 30.05 -8.47 11.24
C ASP A 562 30.69 -7.38 12.12
N ARG A 563 31.82 -6.79 11.69
CA ARG A 563 32.52 -5.75 12.44
C ARG A 563 32.16 -4.36 11.90
N LEU A 564 31.62 -3.51 12.76
CA LEU A 564 31.45 -2.08 12.50
C LEU A 564 32.82 -1.38 12.51
N LEU A 565 33.17 -0.73 11.40
CA LEU A 565 34.43 0.00 11.24
C LEU A 565 34.27 1.50 11.52
N ARG A 566 33.22 2.12 10.98
CA ARG A 566 32.95 3.56 11.10
C ARG A 566 31.45 3.81 11.17
N SER A 567 31.03 4.83 11.92
CA SER A 567 29.66 5.34 11.92
C SER A 567 29.72 6.87 11.85
N VAL A 568 29.03 7.45 10.87
CA VAL A 568 29.04 8.90 10.62
C VAL A 568 27.60 9.41 10.53
N PRO A 569 27.19 10.39 11.35
CA PRO A 569 25.86 10.99 11.24
C PRO A 569 25.61 11.56 9.84
N VAL A 570 24.45 11.28 9.27
CA VAL A 570 24.06 11.73 7.94
C VAL A 570 24.01 13.26 7.85
N ALA A 571 23.62 13.94 8.94
CA ALA A 571 23.61 15.40 9.02
C ALA A 571 25.03 16.02 8.98
N GLU A 572 26.03 15.28 9.44
CA GLU A 572 27.43 15.72 9.53
C GLU A 572 28.27 15.27 8.34
N ALA A 573 27.85 14.20 7.66
CA ALA A 573 28.43 13.83 6.37
C ALA A 573 28.23 15.01 5.42
N ALA A 574 29.32 15.64 4.95
CA ALA A 574 29.33 16.89 4.19
C ALA A 574 28.68 16.79 2.79
N SER A 575 27.47 16.23 2.70
CA SER A 575 26.79 15.74 1.50
C SER A 575 27.59 14.71 0.70
N VAL A 576 28.57 14.04 1.32
CA VAL A 576 29.47 13.07 0.67
C VAL A 576 29.24 11.66 1.21
N LEU A 577 29.11 10.69 0.32
CA LEU A 577 29.06 9.27 0.66
C LEU A 577 30.48 8.71 0.95
N PRO A 578 30.64 7.82 1.95
CA PRO A 578 31.95 7.27 2.29
C PRO A 578 32.54 6.47 1.13
N ALA A 579 33.85 6.57 0.91
CA ALA A 579 34.59 5.69 0.01
C ALA A 579 34.78 4.31 0.66
N LEU A 580 34.55 3.24 -0.12
CA LEU A 580 34.60 1.86 0.34
C LEU A 580 35.85 1.14 -0.16
N ARG A 581 36.42 0.30 0.70
CA ARG A 581 37.47 -0.65 0.34
C ARG A 581 36.86 -2.00 -0.03
N THR A 582 37.63 -2.85 -0.70
CA THR A 582 37.21 -4.22 -1.04
C THR A 582 36.76 -4.98 0.20
N GLY A 583 35.54 -5.50 0.20
CA GLY A 583 34.94 -6.25 1.31
C GLY A 583 34.25 -5.39 2.38
N GLU A 584 34.27 -4.06 2.26
CA GLU A 584 33.46 -3.16 3.09
C GLU A 584 32.05 -3.01 2.50
N ARG A 585 31.04 -2.87 3.36
CA ARG A 585 29.64 -2.61 3.01
C ARG A 585 29.10 -1.41 3.77
N VAL A 586 28.14 -0.69 3.18
CA VAL A 586 27.48 0.44 3.85
C VAL A 586 26.08 0.05 4.28
N ARG A 587 25.74 0.42 5.52
CA ARG A 587 24.40 0.36 6.07
C ARG A 587 23.96 1.74 6.51
N LEU A 588 22.66 2.04 6.40
CA LEU A 588 22.05 3.20 7.03
C LEU A 588 21.37 2.75 8.32
N ASN A 589 21.81 3.28 9.45
CA ASN A 589 21.15 3.07 10.73
C ASN A 589 20.23 4.26 11.03
N VAL A 590 18.94 4.02 11.17
CA VAL A 590 17.94 5.02 11.52
C VAL A 590 17.41 4.75 12.91
N ARG A 591 17.39 5.79 13.74
CA ARG A 591 16.89 5.76 15.12
C ARG A 591 15.87 6.87 15.34
N ASN A 592 14.75 6.52 15.95
CA ASN A 592 13.68 7.44 16.35
C ASN A 592 13.42 7.33 17.85
N THR A 593 13.62 8.43 18.56
CA THR A 593 13.37 8.67 19.99
C THR A 593 12.40 9.84 20.21
N SER A 594 11.83 10.40 19.14
CA SER A 594 10.99 11.60 19.17
C SER A 594 9.68 11.46 19.98
N GLY A 595 9.34 10.25 20.42
CA GLY A 595 8.05 9.93 21.01
C GLY A 595 6.90 10.02 20.00
N ARG A 596 7.20 10.03 18.68
CA ARG A 596 6.21 10.09 17.60
C ARG A 596 6.56 9.11 16.48
N SER A 597 5.56 8.58 15.79
CA SER A 597 5.80 7.89 14.50
C SER A 597 6.26 8.93 13.46
N LEU A 598 7.05 8.51 12.47
CA LEU A 598 7.59 9.42 11.43
C LEU A 598 7.21 8.92 10.04
N ASP A 599 6.90 9.81 9.10
CA ASP A 599 6.89 9.50 7.67
C ASP A 599 8.32 9.61 7.14
N LEU A 600 8.95 8.46 6.92
CA LEU A 600 10.32 8.28 6.49
C LEU A 600 10.35 7.72 5.06
N VAL A 601 11.12 8.34 4.18
CA VAL A 601 11.46 7.80 2.86
C VAL A 601 12.97 7.75 2.72
N ILE A 602 13.47 6.60 2.28
CA ILE A 602 14.88 6.41 1.94
C ILE A 602 14.96 5.89 0.51
N THR A 603 15.69 6.60 -0.34
CA THR A 603 15.81 6.27 -1.75
C THR A 603 17.25 6.45 -2.22
N GLY A 604 17.78 5.41 -2.87
CA GLY A 604 19.06 5.43 -3.54
C GLY A 604 18.96 5.81 -5.02
N VAL A 605 20.02 6.36 -5.57
CA VAL A 605 20.23 6.49 -7.02
C VAL A 605 21.59 5.88 -7.33
N ASP A 606 21.64 4.91 -8.23
CA ASP A 606 22.89 4.29 -8.67
C ASP A 606 23.61 5.09 -9.76
N ALA A 607 24.79 4.62 -10.18
CA ALA A 607 25.62 5.27 -11.21
C ALA A 607 24.97 5.32 -12.60
N ARG A 608 23.96 4.48 -12.84
CA ARG A 608 23.18 4.48 -14.08
C ARG A 608 21.99 5.45 -13.96
N GLY A 609 21.75 6.04 -12.80
CA GLY A 609 20.59 6.87 -12.51
C GLY A 609 19.32 6.06 -12.27
N ALA A 610 19.43 4.77 -11.94
CA ALA A 610 18.28 3.96 -11.53
C ALA A 610 17.97 4.20 -10.05
N LEU A 611 16.68 4.31 -9.75
CA LEU A 611 16.18 4.50 -8.38
C LEU A 611 16.16 3.18 -7.63
N GLN A 612 16.60 3.22 -6.38
CA GLN A 612 16.64 2.09 -5.46
C GLN A 612 15.71 2.40 -4.29
N ALA A 613 14.62 1.65 -4.14
CA ALA A 613 13.75 1.76 -2.97
C ALA A 613 14.46 1.16 -1.75
N VAL A 614 14.63 1.93 -0.68
CA VAL A 614 15.35 1.49 0.53
C VAL A 614 14.44 1.50 1.74
N TYR A 615 13.59 2.51 1.83
CA TYR A 615 12.48 2.51 2.76
C TYR A 615 11.34 3.34 2.19
N PRO A 616 10.17 2.72 1.99
CA PRO A 616 9.93 1.28 2.08
C PRO A 616 10.78 0.48 1.06
N ASP A 617 11.37 -0.65 1.47
CA ASP A 617 12.33 -1.47 0.68
C ASP A 617 11.65 -2.52 -0.24
N GLY A 618 10.39 -2.83 0.01
CA GLY A 618 9.65 -3.85 -0.71
C GLY A 618 8.25 -4.03 -0.15
N ALA A 619 7.46 -4.82 -0.85
CA ALA A 619 6.02 -4.89 -0.71
C ALA A 619 5.59 -5.15 0.76
N GLY A 620 4.91 -4.18 1.37
CA GLY A 620 4.26 -4.32 2.68
C GLY A 620 4.48 -3.10 3.53
N GLU A 621 5.65 -2.49 3.40
CA GLU A 621 6.10 -1.51 4.35
C GLU A 621 5.45 -0.14 4.11
N THR A 622 4.83 0.37 5.17
CA THR A 622 4.48 1.78 5.27
C THR A 622 5.76 2.57 5.27
N ASN A 623 5.73 3.76 4.67
CA ASN A 623 6.76 4.73 4.92
C ASN A 623 6.62 5.36 6.33
N ARG A 624 5.65 4.94 7.16
CA ARG A 624 5.54 5.30 8.59
C ARG A 624 6.53 4.49 9.44
N PHE A 625 7.66 5.08 9.74
CA PHE A 625 8.61 4.61 10.73
C PHE A 625 8.00 4.58 12.14
N LYS A 626 8.24 3.49 12.87
CA LYS A 626 7.65 3.24 14.21
C LYS A 626 8.01 4.37 15.18
N ARG A 627 7.06 4.70 16.08
CA ARG A 627 7.32 5.54 17.25
C ARG A 627 8.40 4.89 18.13
N GLY A 628 9.33 5.70 18.62
CA GLY A 628 10.23 5.30 19.70
C GLY A 628 10.39 6.42 20.71
N THR A 629 10.64 6.07 21.96
CA THR A 629 10.93 7.02 23.04
C THR A 629 12.43 7.00 23.35
N PRO A 630 12.95 7.93 24.15
CA PRO A 630 14.34 7.88 24.59
C PRO A 630 14.71 6.56 25.30
N GLU A 631 13.76 5.98 26.05
CA GLU A 631 13.93 4.73 26.81
C GLU A 631 13.79 3.49 25.91
N GLN A 632 12.92 3.57 24.89
CA GLN A 632 12.66 2.49 23.93
C GLN A 632 12.73 3.05 22.49
N PRO A 633 13.94 3.27 21.95
CA PRO A 633 14.11 3.81 20.61
C PRO A 633 13.62 2.82 19.55
N ALA A 634 12.94 3.34 18.53
CA ALA A 634 12.68 2.58 17.31
C ALA A 634 13.91 2.65 16.41
N VAL A 635 14.50 1.52 16.07
CA VAL A 635 15.73 1.45 15.27
C VAL A 635 15.55 0.47 14.10
N LYS A 636 15.96 0.86 12.89
CA LYS A 636 16.07 -0.04 11.73
C LYS A 636 17.38 0.24 11.01
N ARG A 637 18.07 -0.83 10.63
CA ARG A 637 19.26 -0.76 9.77
C ARG A 637 18.87 -1.21 8.36
N PHE A 638 19.34 -0.46 7.37
CA PHE A 638 19.08 -0.71 5.95
C PHE A 638 20.39 -1.01 5.22
N ASP A 639 20.44 -2.10 4.48
CA ASP A 639 21.56 -2.40 3.60
C ASP A 639 21.50 -1.50 2.35
N LEU A 640 22.65 -0.98 1.92
CA LEU A 640 22.75 -0.07 0.76
C LEU A 640 23.62 -0.68 -0.37
N PRO A 641 23.23 -1.82 -0.95
CA PRO A 641 24.11 -2.62 -1.81
C PRO A 641 24.56 -1.91 -3.09
N TRP A 642 23.75 -0.98 -3.64
CA TRP A 642 24.16 -0.22 -4.84
C TRP A 642 25.31 0.76 -4.55
N LEU A 643 25.58 1.09 -3.28
CA LEU A 643 26.73 1.90 -2.89
C LEU A 643 28.04 1.12 -2.88
N ASP A 644 27.99 -0.22 -2.95
CA ASP A 644 29.18 -1.07 -3.04
C ASP A 644 29.82 -0.98 -4.44
N ALA A 645 29.06 -0.55 -5.45
CA ALA A 645 29.56 -0.30 -6.79
C ALA A 645 30.34 1.02 -6.90
N ALA A 646 31.39 1.03 -7.73
CA ALA A 646 32.11 2.24 -8.08
C ALA A 646 31.29 3.13 -9.04
N GLY A 647 31.34 4.44 -8.84
CA GLY A 647 30.67 5.42 -9.71
C GLY A 647 29.91 6.49 -8.93
N GLU A 648 29.16 7.31 -9.67
CA GLU A 648 28.24 8.26 -9.04
C GLU A 648 27.15 7.52 -8.29
N ALA A 649 26.83 7.95 -7.08
CA ALA A 649 25.71 7.39 -6.34
C ALA A 649 25.09 8.46 -5.46
N ARG A 650 23.80 8.33 -5.18
CA ARG A 650 23.08 9.24 -4.29
C ARG A 650 22.26 8.47 -3.27
N LEU A 651 22.11 9.05 -2.10
CA LEU A 651 21.21 8.56 -1.05
C LEU A 651 20.39 9.75 -0.56
N LEU A 652 19.07 9.64 -0.67
CA LEU A 652 18.11 10.57 -0.07
C LEU A 652 17.52 9.92 1.19
N VAL A 653 17.54 10.66 2.30
CA VAL A 653 16.83 10.32 3.53
C VAL A 653 15.93 11.49 3.88
N MET A 654 14.62 11.25 4.00
CA MET A 654 13.63 12.27 4.38
C MET A 654 12.76 11.74 5.51
N ALA A 655 12.60 12.50 6.59
CA ALA A 655 11.71 12.15 7.71
C ALA A 655 10.87 13.34 8.16
N VAL A 656 9.57 13.11 8.39
CA VAL A 656 8.63 14.11 8.89
C VAL A 656 7.81 13.52 10.03
N PRO A 657 7.52 14.24 11.12
CA PRO A 657 6.58 13.78 12.15
C PRO A 657 5.24 13.39 11.55
N ALA A 658 4.77 12.19 11.92
CA ALA A 658 3.45 11.74 11.55
C ALA A 658 2.37 12.69 12.06
N ALA A 659 1.44 13.08 11.19
CA ALA A 659 0.28 13.80 11.66
C ALA A 659 -0.66 12.84 12.43
N PRO A 660 -1.25 13.29 13.54
CA PRO A 660 -2.25 12.51 14.28
C PRO A 660 -3.42 12.11 13.38
N HIS A 661 -3.88 10.88 13.55
CA HIS A 661 -5.04 10.29 12.90
C HIS A 661 -5.07 10.60 11.40
N SER A 662 -3.95 10.36 10.72
CA SER A 662 -3.78 10.61 9.29
C SER A 662 -3.11 9.42 8.61
N ALA A 663 -3.40 9.24 7.33
CA ALA A 663 -2.61 8.39 6.47
C ALA A 663 -1.14 8.87 6.38
N PRO A 664 -0.14 8.00 6.14
CA PRO A 664 1.21 8.41 5.87
C PRO A 664 1.30 9.31 4.65
N ARG A 665 2.22 10.26 4.76
CA ARG A 665 2.62 11.12 3.66
C ARG A 665 3.46 10.32 2.68
N LEU A 666 2.97 10.05 1.49
CA LEU A 666 3.69 9.24 0.50
C LEU A 666 4.84 9.96 -0.21
N PHE A 667 4.97 11.28 0.00
CA PHE A 667 5.96 12.17 -0.62
C PHE A 667 6.04 12.03 -2.15
N GLY A 668 5.06 11.45 -2.85
CA GLY A 668 5.15 11.20 -4.28
C GLY A 668 6.32 10.31 -4.72
N VAL A 669 6.92 9.56 -3.79
CA VAL A 669 8.03 8.64 -4.08
C VAL A 669 7.45 7.25 -4.26
N ALA A 670 6.85 7.03 -5.43
CA ALA A 670 6.51 5.69 -5.90
C ALA A 670 7.66 5.21 -6.80
N THR A 671 8.45 4.23 -6.37
CA THR A 671 9.48 3.64 -7.23
C THR A 671 8.85 2.87 -8.38
N ALA A 672 9.57 2.62 -9.47
CA ALA A 672 9.08 1.77 -10.57
C ALA A 672 8.68 0.35 -10.12
N ALA A 673 9.11 -0.10 -8.93
CA ALA A 673 8.63 -1.33 -8.29
C ALA A 673 7.22 -1.19 -7.68
N GLN A 674 6.79 0.02 -7.28
CA GLN A 674 5.41 0.32 -6.88
C GLN A 674 4.45 0.41 -8.08
N ALA A 675 4.97 0.58 -9.31
CA ALA A 675 4.16 0.53 -10.52
C ALA A 675 3.71 -0.90 -10.89
N ASP A 676 4.36 -1.93 -10.34
CA ASP A 676 3.98 -3.35 -10.52
C ASP A 676 3.55 -4.05 -9.22
N VAL A 677 3.74 -3.45 -8.03
CA VAL A 677 3.29 -4.08 -6.79
C VAL A 677 2.96 -3.07 -5.69
N SER A 678 1.70 -3.08 -5.28
CA SER A 678 1.11 -2.16 -4.32
C SER A 678 0.99 -2.81 -2.94
N GLU A 679 1.93 -2.48 -2.07
CA GLU A 679 1.79 -2.74 -0.65
C GLU A 679 2.29 -1.54 0.17
N VAL A 680 1.34 -0.71 0.59
CA VAL A 680 1.59 0.47 1.41
C VAL A 680 0.86 0.27 2.74
N ARG A 681 1.58 0.03 3.83
CA ARG A 681 0.99 0.22 5.17
C ARG A 681 0.71 1.70 5.42
N VAL A 682 -0.34 2.00 6.18
CA VAL A 682 -0.82 3.33 6.48
C VAL A 682 -1.21 3.41 7.94
N ARG A 683 -0.36 3.99 8.79
CA ARG A 683 -0.66 4.13 10.24
C ARG A 683 -1.26 5.48 10.56
N GLY A 684 -2.30 5.53 11.38
CA GLY A 684 -2.73 6.76 12.04
C GLY A 684 -1.69 7.22 13.08
N GLY A 685 -1.45 8.53 13.22
CA GLY A 685 -0.67 9.06 14.35
C GLY A 685 -1.53 9.29 15.60
N GLN A 686 -0.91 9.51 16.77
CA GLN A 686 -1.56 10.01 17.99
C GLN A 686 -1.41 11.55 18.12
N PRO A 687 -2.30 12.27 18.83
CA PRO A 687 -2.24 13.72 18.95
C PRO A 687 -1.11 14.18 19.90
N PRO A 688 -0.33 15.22 19.55
CA PRO A 688 0.51 15.94 20.49
C PRO A 688 -0.12 17.25 20.96
N ALA A 689 0.37 17.71 22.11
CA ALA A 689 0.22 19.08 22.56
C ALA A 689 0.97 20.06 21.64
N ALA A 690 0.26 21.15 21.31
CA ALA A 690 0.71 22.46 20.83
C ALA A 690 1.51 22.59 19.52
N SER A 691 1.10 23.63 18.81
CA SER A 691 1.56 24.23 17.56
C SER A 691 3.07 24.52 17.49
N GLY A 692 3.71 23.98 16.46
CA GLY A 692 4.99 24.43 15.92
C GLY A 692 5.07 24.08 14.43
N GLU A 693 5.83 24.85 13.64
CA GLU A 693 6.14 24.48 12.25
C GLU A 693 6.70 23.05 12.22
N ARG A 694 6.18 22.21 11.30
CA ARG A 694 6.60 20.81 11.24
C ARG A 694 8.08 20.73 10.89
N GLN A 695 8.86 20.22 11.83
CA GLN A 695 10.25 19.82 11.65
C GLN A 695 10.35 18.78 10.53
N VAL A 696 11.30 18.94 9.62
CA VAL A 696 11.55 18.01 8.51
C VAL A 696 13.03 17.70 8.53
N PHE A 697 13.41 16.43 8.50
CA PHE A 697 14.78 16.03 8.22
C PHE A 697 14.90 15.69 6.74
N ALA A 698 15.92 16.25 6.06
CA ALA A 698 16.27 15.81 4.72
C ALA A 698 17.77 15.88 4.48
N ALA A 699 18.32 14.79 3.95
CA ALA A 699 19.72 14.71 3.56
C ALA A 699 19.87 14.04 2.20
N LEU A 700 20.69 14.63 1.33
CA LEU A 700 21.13 14.02 0.08
C LEU A 700 22.64 13.89 0.11
N LEU A 701 23.13 12.66 0.11
CA LEU A 701 24.57 12.39 -0.01
C LEU A 701 24.91 11.99 -1.44
N ARG A 702 26.10 12.36 -1.90
CA ARG A 702 26.59 12.09 -3.25
C ARG A 702 27.99 11.49 -3.22
N ARG A 703 28.29 10.59 -4.17
CA ARG A 703 29.64 10.18 -4.52
C ARG A 703 29.92 10.70 -5.93
N SER A 704 31.06 11.36 -6.16
CA SER A 704 31.54 11.71 -7.51
C SER A 704 32.60 10.71 -7.96
N SER A 705 32.71 10.47 -9.26
CA SER A 705 33.76 9.62 -9.85
C SER A 705 35.18 10.20 -9.68
N SER A 706 35.30 11.48 -9.31
CA SER A 706 36.58 12.19 -9.19
C SER A 706 37.34 11.95 -7.88
N SER A 707 36.81 11.18 -6.92
CA SER A 707 37.45 11.00 -5.61
C SER A 707 38.27 9.70 -5.46
N VAL A 708 38.62 9.02 -6.55
CA VAL A 708 39.72 8.02 -6.51
C VAL A 708 41.03 8.82 -6.55
N GLY A 709 41.36 9.43 -5.42
CA GLY A 709 42.63 10.10 -5.22
C GLY A 709 43.76 9.08 -5.34
N THR A 710 44.57 9.25 -6.38
CA THR A 710 45.94 8.76 -6.48
C THR A 710 46.66 9.01 -5.16
N ALA A 711 47.10 7.93 -4.51
CA ALA A 711 48.05 8.00 -3.43
C ALA A 711 49.38 8.49 -4.02
N ASP A 712 49.58 9.80 -4.07
CA ASP A 712 50.85 10.40 -4.45
C ASP A 712 51.83 10.24 -3.29
N GLY A 713 52.79 9.34 -3.48
CA GLY A 713 53.93 9.17 -2.61
C GLY A 713 54.85 10.37 -2.71
N GLY A 714 54.62 11.37 -1.86
CA GLY A 714 55.52 12.51 -1.67
C GLY A 714 56.22 12.41 -0.31
N ALA A 715 57.44 11.87 -0.33
CA ALA A 715 58.35 11.95 0.81
C ALA A 715 58.63 13.42 1.17
N ARG A 716 58.50 13.76 2.46
CA ARG A 716 59.03 15.01 3.03
C ARG A 716 60.51 14.81 3.40
N PRO A 717 61.36 15.86 3.38
CA PRO A 717 62.48 15.91 4.29
C PRO A 717 62.00 16.07 5.74
#